data_AF-A0A1Y2WPC8-F1
#
_entry.id   AF-A0A1Y2WPC8-F1
#
_cell.length_a   1.000
_cell.length_b   1.000
_cell.length_c   1.000
_cell.angle_alpha   90.00
_cell.angle_beta   90.00
_cell.angle_gamma   90.00
#
_symmetry.space_group_name_H-M   'P 1'
#
loop_
_entity.id
_entity.type
_entity.pdbx_description
1 polymer ?
#
loop_
_entity_poly.entity_id
_entity_poly.type
_entity_poly.pdbx_seq_one_letter_code
_entity_poly.pdbx_strand_id
1 'polypeptide(L)'
;MGRVRRLIACFCLLSYVLALPEFTGATAYLHRIHDITKRGDCTTETVVSGDGCASLAERCGISGADFTKYNPDPNLCSTLQIGQRVCCSSGTLPDIRPKPEPNGTCASYTVQGGDTCSSIAATNGLSASEVEDFNKVKTWGFDSCANLGLGVRICLSDGDAPLPAPQKGAICGPTVPGTEQPPTGTNISDLNPCPLNACCNIWGQCGITGEFCVPTTGKFGNLGTGPPGSNGCASSCGREIVNNGEAPGSFISVGYYESWNMDRPCLTMKAKSIAGLKYTHVHWGFGKIASDMSVTINDTYKQWDDFKSLSASGIKAILSFGGWGDSTDPATYDILRTAVSPEGREAFTNNVATFANNEGLDGIDIDWEYPGVRIPPGQKEDGENYLAMLTMLRSKLDQSKTLSIAAPASYWYLRPFPIANISKSLDYIVYMTYDLHGQWDAGNEFSQSGCAGGNCLRSHVNLTETMDALSMITKAGVPTKKVVVGVTSYARSFEMADPNCSGPMCTFLGSNTSSPAEPGECTLTAGYISNAEINRIINKKPESSRTWYDSEVDADFVVYDSTEWASYMSDNTKQSRANRWKSFNFAGIIDWALDLQHFYEDDGGGGDPPSSSSTTGSSSPSTTSSGSYTSGPPTTSSNSSTPGPPTTSSSLDSSAPPTTSSSPESSGPPTTSSGSYTSDQPTTSSGTDSITISTTSGSLTSGPSTTSSGSDSSGPPTTSSSLSAMSSKPAL
;
A
#
# COMPACT_ATOMS: atom_id res chain seq x y z
N MET A 1 17.94 41.93 -31.58
CA MET A 1 18.61 43.22 -31.29
C MET A 1 18.97 43.21 -29.79
N GLY A 2 20.15 43.56 -29.27
CA GLY A 2 21.52 43.78 -29.79
C GLY A 2 22.48 43.72 -28.56
N ARG A 3 23.59 42.96 -28.57
CA ARG A 3 24.96 43.31 -29.03
C ARG A 3 25.67 44.50 -28.35
N VAL A 4 26.56 44.20 -27.39
CA VAL A 4 27.94 44.72 -27.13
C VAL A 4 28.68 43.63 -26.33
N ARG A 5 29.90 43.12 -26.55
CA ARG A 5 30.96 43.20 -27.60
C ARG A 5 32.22 44.08 -27.39
N ARG A 6 33.14 43.69 -26.48
CA ARG A 6 34.62 43.88 -26.56
C ARG A 6 35.33 42.70 -25.84
N LEU A 7 36.19 41.87 -26.44
CA LEU A 7 37.52 42.06 -27.08
C LEU A 7 38.70 42.27 -26.11
N ILE A 8 39.60 41.28 -26.06
CA ILE A 8 41.07 41.36 -26.30
C ILE A 8 41.57 39.92 -26.56
N ALA A 9 42.67 39.76 -27.32
CA ALA A 9 43.15 38.47 -27.84
C ALA A 9 44.69 38.38 -27.86
N CYS A 10 45.19 37.21 -28.30
CA CYS A 10 46.58 36.85 -28.61
C CYS A 10 47.56 36.65 -27.45
N PHE A 11 48.18 35.46 -27.43
CA PHE A 11 49.61 35.33 -27.71
C PHE A 11 49.92 33.99 -28.40
N CYS A 12 50.90 33.98 -29.30
CA CYS A 12 51.33 32.83 -30.11
C CYS A 12 52.85 32.92 -30.33
N LEU A 13 53.61 31.90 -29.92
CA LEU A 13 55.07 31.71 -30.09
C LEU A 13 55.38 30.25 -29.68
N LEU A 14 56.37 29.54 -30.24
CA LEU A 14 57.07 29.69 -31.51
C LEU A 14 57.74 28.34 -31.83
N SER A 15 57.77 27.93 -33.10
CA SER A 15 58.58 26.76 -33.52
C SER A 15 60.07 27.11 -33.48
N TYR A 16 60.92 26.18 -33.05
CA TYR A 16 62.38 26.28 -33.26
C TYR A 16 62.88 25.09 -34.07
N VAL A 17 63.37 25.38 -35.27
CA VAL A 17 64.07 24.43 -36.15
C VAL A 17 65.56 24.67 -35.99
N LEU A 18 66.32 23.62 -35.72
CA LEU A 18 67.78 23.63 -35.87
C LEU A 18 68.18 22.50 -36.83
N ALA A 19 68.99 22.86 -37.81
CA ALA A 19 69.52 21.97 -38.84
C ALA A 19 71.02 21.70 -38.60
N LEU A 20 71.63 20.97 -39.55
CA LEU A 20 73.05 20.57 -39.71
C LEU A 20 73.40 19.16 -39.19
N PRO A 21 74.35 18.47 -39.84
CA PRO A 21 74.54 18.37 -41.29
C PRO A 21 74.71 16.91 -41.77
N GLU A 22 74.66 16.69 -43.09
CA GLU A 22 74.96 15.39 -43.70
C GLU A 22 76.43 14.99 -43.50
N PHE A 23 76.67 13.73 -43.14
CA PHE A 23 77.98 13.08 -43.31
C PHE A 23 77.80 11.67 -43.89
N THR A 24 78.43 11.43 -45.03
CA THR A 24 78.46 10.13 -45.70
C THR A 24 79.47 9.21 -45.04
N GLY A 25 79.08 7.96 -44.73
CA GLY A 25 79.97 6.97 -44.14
C GLY A 25 79.31 5.61 -44.01
N ALA A 26 79.51 4.74 -45.00
CA ALA A 26 78.98 3.38 -44.96
C ALA A 26 79.91 2.46 -44.16
N THR A 27 79.38 1.85 -43.08
CA THR A 27 79.96 0.63 -42.49
C THR A 27 78.84 -0.22 -41.90
N ALA A 28 78.62 -1.40 -42.47
CA ALA A 28 77.59 -2.31 -42.00
C ALA A 28 78.03 -3.01 -40.69
N TYR A 29 77.35 -2.71 -39.59
CA TYR A 29 77.43 -3.51 -38.37
C TYR A 29 76.08 -4.20 -38.10
N LEU A 30 76.03 -5.50 -38.40
CA LEU A 30 74.91 -6.34 -38.02
C LEU A 30 74.93 -6.59 -36.51
N HIS A 31 74.03 -5.94 -35.77
CA HIS A 31 73.63 -6.42 -34.45
C HIS A 31 72.12 -6.25 -34.20
N ARG A 32 71.39 -7.29 -34.64
CA ARG A 32 70.21 -7.86 -33.98
C ARG A 32 69.28 -6.84 -33.31
N ILE A 33 68.39 -6.24 -34.12
CA ILE A 33 67.08 -5.83 -33.61
C ILE A 33 66.43 -7.10 -33.04
N HIS A 34 66.11 -7.09 -31.74
CA HIS A 34 65.25 -8.11 -31.16
C HIS A 34 63.84 -7.87 -31.70
N ASP A 35 63.46 -8.67 -32.66
CA ASP A 35 62.11 -8.73 -33.20
C ASP A 35 61.16 -9.10 -32.05
N ILE A 36 60.40 -8.13 -31.54
CA ILE A 36 59.39 -8.35 -30.50
C ILE A 36 58.17 -8.98 -31.18
N THR A 37 58.35 -10.23 -31.58
CA THR A 37 57.28 -11.12 -31.95
C THR A 37 56.31 -11.20 -30.78
N LYS A 38 55.02 -10.97 -31.07
CA LYS A 38 53.94 -11.20 -30.10
C LYS A 38 54.12 -12.62 -29.56
N ARG A 39 54.43 -12.77 -28.26
CA ARG A 39 54.55 -14.10 -27.64
C ARG A 39 53.26 -14.86 -27.94
N GLY A 40 53.42 -16.06 -28.49
CA GLY A 40 52.27 -16.93 -28.77
C GLY A 40 51.55 -17.28 -27.47
N ASP A 41 50.30 -17.70 -27.60
CA ASP A 41 49.55 -18.19 -26.45
C ASP A 41 50.19 -19.48 -25.92
N CYS A 42 50.24 -19.61 -24.60
CA CYS A 42 50.73 -20.82 -23.96
C CYS A 42 49.71 -21.96 -24.11
N THR A 43 50.19 -23.20 -24.16
CA THR A 43 49.36 -24.36 -23.81
C THR A 43 48.91 -24.24 -22.36
N THR A 44 47.68 -24.63 -22.05
CA THR A 44 47.08 -24.42 -20.72
C THR A 44 46.57 -25.70 -20.08
N GLU A 45 46.66 -25.75 -18.75
CA GLU A 45 45.87 -26.67 -17.92
C GLU A 45 44.85 -25.91 -17.08
N THR A 46 43.79 -26.62 -16.68
CA THR A 46 42.70 -26.07 -15.84
C THR A 46 42.75 -26.68 -14.44
N VAL A 47 42.72 -25.81 -13.43
CA VAL A 47 42.69 -26.17 -12.00
C VAL A 47 41.41 -26.93 -11.67
N VAL A 48 41.55 -28.11 -11.06
CA VAL A 48 40.44 -28.89 -10.50
C VAL A 48 40.51 -28.94 -8.96
N SER A 49 39.49 -29.50 -8.32
CA SER A 49 39.46 -29.63 -6.86
C SER A 49 40.65 -30.46 -6.35
N GLY A 50 41.37 -29.92 -5.36
CA GLY A 50 42.56 -30.53 -4.78
C GLY A 50 43.88 -30.25 -5.50
N ASP A 51 43.88 -29.48 -6.60
CA ASP A 51 45.13 -29.11 -7.29
C ASP A 51 46.00 -28.15 -6.46
N GLY A 52 47.31 -28.35 -6.59
CA GLY A 52 48.33 -27.37 -6.24
C GLY A 52 49.32 -27.20 -7.41
N CYS A 53 50.22 -26.22 -7.33
CA CYS A 53 51.22 -26.02 -8.39
C CYS A 53 52.08 -27.26 -8.72
N ALA A 54 52.26 -28.18 -7.77
CA ALA A 54 52.95 -29.44 -8.01
C ALA A 54 52.15 -30.40 -8.92
N SER A 55 50.86 -30.63 -8.63
CA SER A 55 50.01 -31.49 -9.47
C SER A 55 49.73 -30.86 -10.84
N LEU A 56 49.63 -29.53 -10.90
CA LEU A 56 49.50 -28.79 -12.16
C LEU A 56 50.78 -28.88 -13.00
N ALA A 57 51.97 -28.77 -12.42
CA ALA A 57 53.23 -28.96 -13.14
C ALA A 57 53.36 -30.39 -13.69
N GLU A 58 52.95 -31.39 -12.91
CA GLU A 58 52.91 -32.80 -13.33
C GLU A 58 51.93 -33.02 -14.50
N ARG A 59 50.70 -32.50 -14.41
CA ARG A 59 49.70 -32.54 -15.51
C ARG A 59 50.19 -31.82 -16.76
N CYS A 60 50.82 -30.66 -16.60
CA CYS A 60 51.49 -29.93 -17.68
C CYS A 60 52.67 -30.69 -18.31
N GLY A 61 53.20 -31.74 -17.66
CA GLY A 61 54.38 -32.48 -18.11
C GLY A 61 55.70 -31.70 -17.98
N ILE A 62 55.79 -30.75 -17.04
CA ILE A 62 56.94 -29.83 -16.90
C ILE A 62 57.53 -29.83 -15.48
N SER A 63 58.74 -29.28 -15.34
CA SER A 63 59.31 -29.07 -14.00
C SER A 63 58.56 -27.98 -13.24
N GLY A 64 58.51 -28.07 -11.90
CA GLY A 64 57.93 -27.00 -11.07
C GLY A 64 58.64 -25.64 -11.26
N ALA A 65 59.93 -25.65 -11.63
CA ALA A 65 60.66 -24.43 -11.96
C ALA A 65 60.20 -23.80 -13.28
N ASP A 66 59.90 -24.62 -14.29
CA ASP A 66 59.31 -24.15 -15.55
C ASP A 66 57.86 -23.70 -15.35
N PHE A 67 57.07 -24.39 -14.52
CA PHE A 67 55.73 -23.96 -14.17
C PHE A 67 55.72 -22.56 -13.53
N THR A 68 56.57 -22.32 -12.53
CA THR A 68 56.72 -20.99 -11.89
C THR A 68 57.25 -19.94 -12.87
N LYS A 69 58.11 -20.32 -13.81
CA LYS A 69 58.62 -19.43 -14.88
C LYS A 69 57.56 -19.05 -15.90
N TYR A 70 56.63 -19.95 -16.21
CA TYR A 70 55.50 -19.68 -17.13
C TYR A 70 54.35 -18.94 -16.43
N ASN A 71 54.22 -19.09 -15.11
CA ASN A 71 53.21 -18.44 -14.30
C ASN A 71 53.87 -17.61 -13.17
N PRO A 72 54.40 -16.41 -13.47
CA PRO A 72 55.31 -15.69 -12.59
C PRO A 72 54.65 -14.95 -11.41
N ASP A 73 53.36 -15.14 -11.16
CA ASP A 73 52.68 -14.59 -9.98
C ASP A 73 53.13 -15.37 -8.72
N PRO A 74 53.83 -14.72 -7.76
CA PRO A 74 54.35 -15.40 -6.58
C PRO A 74 53.27 -15.96 -5.64
N ASN A 75 52.02 -15.48 -5.76
CA ASN A 75 50.91 -15.91 -4.93
C ASN A 75 50.05 -16.99 -5.58
N LEU A 76 50.23 -17.28 -6.88
CA LEU A 76 49.36 -18.18 -7.66
C LEU A 76 49.04 -19.48 -6.91
N CYS A 77 50.06 -20.14 -6.38
CA CYS A 77 49.96 -21.45 -5.74
C CYS A 77 49.16 -21.45 -4.42
N SER A 78 48.97 -20.29 -3.78
CA SER A 78 48.15 -20.13 -2.57
C SER A 78 46.76 -19.55 -2.85
N THR A 79 46.49 -19.12 -4.10
CA THR A 79 45.22 -18.48 -4.50
C THR A 79 44.48 -19.21 -5.62
N LEU A 80 44.98 -20.36 -6.10
CA LEU A 80 44.35 -21.19 -7.14
C LEU A 80 42.84 -21.36 -6.93
N GLN A 81 42.07 -21.01 -7.96
CA GLN A 81 40.62 -21.22 -7.99
C GLN A 81 40.25 -22.35 -8.95
N ILE A 82 39.26 -23.17 -8.60
CA ILE A 82 38.73 -24.19 -9.50
C ILE A 82 38.25 -23.52 -10.79
N GLY A 83 38.64 -24.09 -11.95
CA GLY A 83 38.34 -23.52 -13.26
C GLY A 83 39.32 -22.45 -13.75
N GLN A 84 40.24 -21.96 -12.91
CA GLN A 84 41.34 -21.09 -13.35
C GLN A 84 42.24 -21.85 -14.34
N ARG A 85 42.76 -21.15 -15.35
CA ARG A 85 43.75 -21.70 -16.29
C ARG A 85 45.16 -21.20 -15.98
N VAL A 86 46.13 -22.09 -16.16
CA VAL A 86 47.57 -21.83 -15.95
C VAL A 86 48.36 -22.25 -17.19
N CYS A 87 49.48 -21.60 -17.46
CA CYS A 87 50.36 -21.91 -18.59
C CYS A 87 51.26 -23.13 -18.31
N CYS A 88 51.27 -24.07 -19.24
CA CYS A 88 52.18 -25.22 -19.30
C CYS A 88 53.38 -25.00 -20.24
N SER A 89 53.44 -23.88 -20.95
CA SER A 89 54.54 -23.52 -21.84
C SER A 89 54.77 -22.01 -21.85
N SER A 90 55.91 -21.58 -22.42
CA SER A 90 56.24 -20.16 -22.54
C SER A 90 55.28 -19.45 -23.50
N GLY A 91 54.53 -18.48 -23.00
CA GLY A 91 53.59 -17.69 -23.79
C GLY A 91 52.84 -16.68 -22.93
N THR A 92 51.73 -16.17 -23.45
CA THR A 92 50.68 -15.51 -22.65
C THR A 92 49.51 -16.47 -22.44
N LEU A 93 48.77 -16.32 -21.34
CA LEU A 93 47.53 -17.09 -21.17
C LEU A 93 46.53 -16.67 -22.28
N PRO A 94 45.94 -17.61 -23.05
CA PRO A 94 45.01 -17.26 -24.12
C PRO A 94 43.82 -16.48 -23.58
N ASP A 95 43.46 -15.37 -24.23
CA ASP A 95 42.32 -14.56 -23.81
C ASP A 95 40.99 -15.28 -24.10
N ILE A 96 40.20 -15.52 -23.06
CA ILE A 96 38.85 -16.11 -23.12
C ILE A 96 37.77 -15.16 -22.61
N ARG A 97 38.11 -13.89 -22.38
CA ARG A 97 37.20 -12.93 -21.75
C ARG A 97 35.91 -12.82 -22.57
N PRO A 98 34.74 -12.97 -21.92
CA PRO A 98 33.47 -12.75 -22.58
C PRO A 98 33.42 -11.38 -23.24
N LYS A 99 32.80 -11.31 -24.42
CA LYS A 99 32.69 -10.07 -25.20
C LYS A 99 31.25 -9.55 -25.17
N PRO A 100 31.04 -8.23 -25.21
CA PRO A 100 29.69 -7.67 -25.30
C PRO A 100 28.95 -8.24 -26.52
N GLU A 101 27.65 -8.44 -26.36
CA GLU A 101 26.77 -8.89 -27.41
C GLU A 101 26.61 -7.82 -28.52
N PRO A 102 26.30 -8.17 -29.78
CA PRO A 102 26.21 -7.21 -30.89
C PRO A 102 25.15 -6.10 -30.72
N ASN A 103 24.20 -6.29 -29.80
CA ASN A 103 23.16 -5.32 -29.42
C ASN A 103 23.63 -4.30 -28.37
N GLY A 104 24.85 -4.41 -27.83
CA GLY A 104 25.39 -3.55 -26.79
C GLY A 104 25.21 -4.04 -25.35
N THR A 105 24.47 -5.13 -25.10
CA THR A 105 24.41 -5.73 -23.76
C THR A 105 25.70 -6.47 -23.43
N CYS A 106 26.08 -6.52 -22.15
CA CYS A 106 27.21 -7.30 -21.70
C CYS A 106 27.00 -8.81 -21.93
N ALA A 107 28.10 -9.56 -22.08
CA ALA A 107 28.04 -11.01 -21.90
C ALA A 107 27.52 -11.30 -20.49
N SER A 108 26.45 -12.09 -20.40
CA SER A 108 25.71 -12.28 -19.15
C SER A 108 25.85 -13.69 -18.58
N TYR A 109 25.79 -13.77 -17.25
CA TYR A 109 25.86 -15.01 -16.50
C TYR A 109 24.80 -15.02 -15.40
N THR A 110 24.05 -16.10 -15.26
CA THR A 110 23.10 -16.28 -14.16
C THR A 110 23.80 -17.01 -13.02
N VAL A 111 23.93 -16.36 -11.86
CA VAL A 111 24.56 -16.93 -10.66
C VAL A 111 23.90 -18.25 -10.25
N GLN A 112 24.72 -19.28 -10.00
CA GLN A 112 24.31 -20.61 -9.56
C GLN A 112 24.60 -20.84 -8.06
N GLY A 113 24.10 -21.96 -7.52
CA GLY A 113 24.30 -22.31 -6.11
C GLY A 113 25.77 -22.63 -5.80
N GLY A 114 26.36 -21.90 -4.86
CA GLY A 114 27.77 -22.06 -4.47
C GLY A 114 28.76 -21.19 -5.24
N ASP A 115 28.28 -20.34 -6.18
CA ASP A 115 29.14 -19.40 -6.89
C ASP A 115 29.68 -18.29 -5.98
N THR A 116 30.86 -17.81 -6.37
CA THR A 116 31.46 -16.57 -5.89
C THR A 116 31.93 -15.77 -7.10
N CYS A 117 32.15 -14.46 -6.97
CA CYS A 117 32.79 -13.71 -8.04
C CYS A 117 34.16 -14.30 -8.43
N SER A 118 34.89 -14.92 -7.49
CA SER A 118 36.17 -15.58 -7.76
C SER A 118 36.04 -16.84 -8.63
N SER A 119 35.06 -17.70 -8.39
CA SER A 119 34.84 -18.91 -9.21
C SER A 119 34.33 -18.57 -10.61
N ILE A 120 33.42 -17.61 -10.71
CA ILE A 120 32.93 -17.10 -12.00
C ILE A 120 34.07 -16.40 -12.76
N ALA A 121 34.88 -15.58 -12.09
CA ALA A 121 35.99 -14.88 -12.72
C ALA A 121 37.06 -15.85 -13.25
N ALA A 122 37.44 -16.85 -12.44
CA ALA A 122 38.44 -17.85 -12.78
C ALA A 122 38.11 -18.62 -14.07
N THR A 123 36.85 -19.04 -14.22
CA THR A 123 36.36 -19.75 -15.41
C THR A 123 36.24 -18.88 -16.66
N ASN A 124 36.20 -17.55 -16.51
CA ASN A 124 36.00 -16.58 -17.60
C ASN A 124 37.22 -15.70 -17.91
N GLY A 125 38.38 -15.96 -17.31
CA GLY A 125 39.61 -15.19 -17.55
C GLY A 125 39.60 -13.78 -16.97
N LEU A 126 38.77 -13.55 -15.94
CA LEU A 126 38.59 -12.28 -15.24
C LEU A 126 39.21 -12.36 -13.83
N SER A 127 39.28 -11.22 -13.16
CA SER A 127 39.43 -11.11 -11.70
C SER A 127 38.07 -10.88 -11.02
N ALA A 128 37.94 -11.21 -9.74
CA ALA A 128 36.72 -10.94 -8.98
C ALA A 128 36.38 -9.44 -8.91
N SER A 129 37.39 -8.56 -8.91
CA SER A 129 37.23 -7.11 -9.01
C SER A 129 36.64 -6.66 -10.34
N GLU A 130 37.01 -7.29 -11.47
CA GLU A 130 36.40 -6.97 -12.76
C GLU A 130 34.94 -7.42 -12.82
N VAL A 131 34.61 -8.56 -12.23
CA VAL A 131 33.20 -8.98 -12.06
C VAL A 131 32.43 -7.98 -11.19
N GLU A 132 33.00 -7.46 -10.09
CA GLU A 132 32.36 -6.42 -9.28
C GLU A 132 32.19 -5.11 -10.07
N ASP A 133 33.23 -4.68 -10.79
CA ASP A 133 33.26 -3.44 -11.58
C ASP A 133 32.28 -3.48 -12.77
N PHE A 134 32.07 -4.64 -13.40
CA PHE A 134 31.06 -4.83 -14.44
C PHE A 134 29.63 -4.81 -13.92
N ASN A 135 29.37 -4.85 -12.60
CA ASN A 135 28.01 -5.00 -12.06
C ASN A 135 27.57 -3.92 -11.08
N LYS A 136 28.51 -3.29 -10.37
CA LYS A 136 28.23 -2.17 -9.46
C LYS A 136 27.43 -1.06 -10.18
N VAL A 137 26.53 -0.43 -9.44
CA VAL A 137 25.62 0.66 -9.84
C VAL A 137 24.59 0.33 -10.94
N LYS A 138 24.79 -0.66 -11.82
CA LYS A 138 23.89 -0.92 -12.98
C LYS A 138 23.13 -2.24 -13.00
N THR A 139 23.63 -3.31 -12.37
CA THR A 139 23.00 -4.64 -12.45
C THR A 139 21.90 -4.81 -11.41
N TRP A 140 20.68 -5.12 -11.84
CA TRP A 140 19.55 -5.39 -10.94
C TRP A 140 19.82 -6.61 -10.05
N GLY A 141 19.61 -6.47 -8.74
CA GLY A 141 19.79 -7.56 -7.77
C GLY A 141 21.23 -7.81 -7.32
N PHE A 142 22.24 -7.18 -7.96
CA PHE A 142 23.64 -7.32 -7.54
C PHE A 142 23.96 -6.41 -6.35
N ASP A 143 24.25 -6.97 -5.18
CA ASP A 143 24.70 -6.20 -4.01
C ASP A 143 26.23 -6.02 -4.01
N SER A 144 26.99 -7.11 -3.93
CA SER A 144 28.45 -7.10 -4.00
C SER A 144 29.01 -8.51 -4.20
N CYS A 145 30.32 -8.63 -4.48
CA CYS A 145 30.98 -9.93 -4.55
C CYS A 145 31.10 -10.67 -3.21
N ALA A 146 30.82 -10.00 -2.08
CA ALA A 146 30.69 -10.63 -0.76
C ALA A 146 29.27 -11.16 -0.48
N ASN A 147 28.28 -10.75 -1.28
CA ASN A 147 26.87 -11.09 -1.13
C ASN A 147 26.24 -11.28 -2.53
N LEU A 148 26.70 -12.33 -3.22
CA LEU A 148 26.31 -12.64 -4.59
C LEU A 148 24.99 -13.43 -4.58
N GLY A 149 23.89 -12.80 -5.02
CA GLY A 149 22.57 -13.42 -5.00
C GLY A 149 22.39 -14.54 -6.03
N LEU A 150 21.86 -15.69 -5.59
CA LEU A 150 21.47 -16.80 -6.47
C LEU A 150 20.45 -16.33 -7.53
N GLY A 151 20.64 -16.73 -8.79
CA GLY A 151 19.74 -16.39 -9.89
C GLY A 151 19.86 -14.95 -10.41
N VAL A 152 20.68 -14.09 -9.79
CA VAL A 152 21.00 -12.75 -10.31
C VAL A 152 21.73 -12.89 -11.64
N ARG A 153 21.35 -12.08 -12.64
CA ARG A 153 21.96 -12.07 -13.97
C ARG A 153 23.01 -10.96 -14.02
N ILE A 154 24.28 -11.34 -13.96
CA ILE A 154 25.43 -10.44 -13.88
C ILE A 154 26.14 -10.29 -15.23
N CYS A 155 26.83 -9.17 -15.42
CA CYS A 155 27.74 -8.92 -16.52
C CYS A 155 29.12 -9.54 -16.28
N LEU A 156 29.71 -10.11 -17.32
CA LEU A 156 31.11 -10.58 -17.39
C LEU A 156 31.94 -9.79 -18.43
N SER A 157 31.39 -8.70 -18.96
CA SER A 157 32.07 -7.77 -19.86
C SER A 157 31.52 -6.35 -19.69
N ASP A 158 32.11 -5.39 -20.38
CA ASP A 158 31.47 -4.10 -20.67
C ASP A 158 30.13 -4.28 -21.43
N GLY A 159 29.34 -3.20 -21.50
CA GLY A 159 28.00 -3.18 -22.11
C GLY A 159 26.87 -2.96 -21.10
N ASP A 160 25.65 -2.79 -21.60
CA ASP A 160 24.45 -2.63 -20.77
C ASP A 160 24.11 -3.92 -20.01
N ALA A 161 23.59 -3.82 -18.79
CA ALA A 161 23.10 -4.99 -18.06
C ALA A 161 21.82 -5.53 -18.74
N PRO A 162 21.66 -6.85 -18.90
CA PRO A 162 20.43 -7.44 -19.41
C PRO A 162 19.28 -7.26 -18.40
N LEU A 163 18.04 -7.43 -18.85
CA LEU A 163 16.93 -7.60 -17.92
C LEU A 163 17.18 -8.77 -16.93
N PRO A 164 16.77 -8.61 -15.66
CA PRO A 164 16.89 -9.66 -14.64
C PRO A 164 16.07 -10.90 -15.01
N ALA A 165 16.27 -11.99 -14.28
CA ALA A 165 15.46 -13.18 -14.46
C ALA A 165 14.00 -12.89 -14.08
N PRO A 166 13.00 -13.37 -14.86
CA PRO A 166 11.60 -13.27 -14.46
C PRO A 166 11.33 -13.93 -13.11
N GLN A 167 10.65 -13.21 -12.22
CA GLN A 167 10.24 -13.69 -10.90
C GLN A 167 8.77 -14.11 -10.94
N LYS A 168 8.48 -15.36 -10.56
CA LYS A 168 7.10 -15.86 -10.48
C LYS A 168 6.29 -15.02 -9.49
N GLY A 169 5.18 -14.45 -9.94
CA GLY A 169 4.31 -13.62 -9.11
C GLY A 169 4.71 -12.14 -9.02
N ALA A 170 5.80 -11.70 -9.66
CA ALA A 170 6.07 -10.28 -9.80
C ALA A 170 4.98 -9.62 -10.68
N ILE A 171 4.42 -8.52 -10.17
CA ILE A 171 3.37 -7.70 -10.81
C ILE A 171 3.86 -6.30 -11.19
N CYS A 172 5.05 -5.89 -10.72
CA CYS A 172 5.68 -4.64 -11.09
C CYS A 172 7.20 -4.75 -11.28
N GLY A 173 7.80 -3.74 -11.90
CA GLY A 173 9.24 -3.67 -12.13
C GLY A 173 9.74 -4.56 -13.29
N PRO A 174 11.06 -4.69 -13.44
CA PRO A 174 11.68 -5.41 -14.56
C PRO A 174 11.65 -6.94 -14.44
N THR A 175 11.22 -7.48 -13.30
CA THR A 175 11.14 -8.94 -13.04
C THR A 175 9.79 -9.56 -13.43
N VAL A 176 8.81 -8.77 -13.91
CA VAL A 176 7.51 -9.29 -14.34
C VAL A 176 7.68 -10.27 -15.51
N PRO A 177 7.11 -11.48 -15.44
CA PRO A 177 7.17 -12.46 -16.54
C PRO A 177 6.61 -11.92 -17.85
N GLY A 178 7.41 -12.01 -18.92
CA GLY A 178 7.07 -11.49 -20.24
C GLY A 178 7.55 -10.05 -20.52
N THR A 179 8.26 -9.40 -19.59
CA THR A 179 8.88 -8.08 -19.85
C THR A 179 9.89 -8.16 -20.99
N GLU A 180 9.68 -7.40 -22.06
CA GLU A 180 10.59 -7.28 -23.19
C GLU A 180 11.73 -6.28 -22.88
N GLN A 181 12.92 -6.52 -23.45
CA GLN A 181 14.08 -5.65 -23.28
C GLN A 181 13.79 -4.23 -23.81
N PRO A 182 13.77 -3.18 -22.96
CA PRO A 182 13.51 -1.83 -23.42
C PRO A 182 14.72 -1.25 -24.18
N PRO A 183 14.54 -0.13 -24.91
CA PRO A 183 15.65 0.60 -25.52
C PRO A 183 16.74 0.97 -24.51
N THR A 184 18.01 0.94 -24.94
CA THR A 184 19.17 1.40 -24.16
C THR A 184 18.94 2.77 -23.53
N GLY A 185 19.30 2.90 -22.24
CA GLY A 185 19.10 4.11 -21.45
C GLY A 185 17.72 4.24 -20.78
N THR A 186 16.79 3.31 -21.01
CA THR A 186 15.51 3.26 -20.26
C THR A 186 15.77 2.91 -18.79
N ASN A 187 15.14 3.62 -17.85
CA ASN A 187 15.17 3.24 -16.45
C ASN A 187 14.32 1.99 -16.22
N ILE A 188 14.98 0.84 -15.98
CA ILE A 188 14.30 -0.45 -15.90
C ILE A 188 13.44 -0.61 -14.64
N SER A 189 13.60 0.22 -13.60
CA SER A 189 12.72 0.20 -12.41
C SER A 189 11.29 0.63 -12.70
N ASP A 190 11.09 1.42 -13.74
CA ASP A 190 9.82 2.08 -14.06
C ASP A 190 9.00 1.25 -15.06
N LEU A 191 9.53 0.09 -15.48
CA LEU A 191 8.79 -0.92 -16.24
C LEU A 191 7.69 -1.53 -15.36
N ASN A 192 6.53 -1.80 -15.97
CA ASN A 192 5.37 -2.38 -15.30
C ASN A 192 5.02 -1.63 -13.99
N PRO A 193 4.63 -0.34 -14.07
CA PRO A 193 4.33 0.44 -12.89
C PRO A 193 3.11 -0.12 -12.13
N CYS A 194 3.14 -0.02 -10.81
CA CYS A 194 1.99 -0.38 -9.98
C CYS A 194 0.77 0.50 -10.30
N PRO A 195 -0.46 -0.05 -10.21
CA PRO A 195 -1.68 0.75 -10.16
C PRO A 195 -1.56 1.89 -9.13
N LEU A 196 -2.22 3.02 -9.43
CA LEU A 196 -2.22 4.23 -8.58
C LEU A 196 -0.82 4.86 -8.35
N ASN A 197 0.21 4.45 -9.10
CA ASN A 197 1.61 4.77 -8.79
C ASN A 197 1.99 4.39 -7.34
N ALA A 198 1.41 3.28 -6.84
CA ALA A 198 1.86 2.67 -5.59
C ALA A 198 3.34 2.23 -5.70
N CYS A 199 3.97 1.97 -4.56
CA CYS A 199 5.39 1.65 -4.51
C CYS A 199 5.63 0.22 -5.01
N CYS A 200 6.61 0.06 -5.90
CA CYS A 200 7.09 -1.26 -6.30
C CYS A 200 8.29 -1.66 -5.46
N ASN A 201 8.18 -2.75 -4.69
CA ASN A 201 9.30 -3.26 -3.90
C ASN A 201 10.31 -4.06 -4.76
N ILE A 202 11.47 -4.42 -4.21
CA ILE A 202 12.53 -5.10 -5.00
C ILE A 202 12.14 -6.51 -5.47
N TRP A 203 11.09 -7.10 -4.89
CA TRP A 203 10.51 -8.39 -5.21
C TRP A 203 9.37 -8.31 -6.25
N GLY A 204 9.16 -7.13 -6.85
CA GLY A 204 8.14 -6.90 -7.86
C GLY A 204 6.70 -6.91 -7.33
N GLN A 205 6.50 -6.55 -6.06
CA GLN A 205 5.18 -6.43 -5.43
C GLN A 205 4.78 -4.97 -5.19
N CYS A 206 3.48 -4.69 -5.30
CA CYS A 206 2.92 -3.36 -5.13
C CYS A 206 2.31 -3.14 -3.75
N GLY A 207 2.59 -1.99 -3.12
CA GLY A 207 1.94 -1.59 -1.88
C GLY A 207 2.18 -0.13 -1.51
N ILE A 208 1.63 0.29 -0.37
CA ILE A 208 1.63 1.69 0.08
C ILE A 208 2.28 1.92 1.45
N THR A 209 2.63 0.84 2.15
CA THR A 209 3.21 0.88 3.51
C THR A 209 4.74 0.98 3.46
N GLY A 210 5.37 1.12 4.64
CA GLY A 210 6.83 1.14 4.76
C GLY A 210 7.53 -0.09 4.16
N GLU A 211 6.85 -1.24 4.12
CA GLU A 211 7.38 -2.48 3.53
C GLU A 211 7.63 -2.38 2.02
N PHE A 212 6.90 -1.51 1.31
CA PHE A 212 6.99 -1.37 -0.14
C PHE A 212 7.63 -0.05 -0.58
N CYS A 213 7.55 0.98 0.27
CA CYS A 213 7.87 2.35 -0.11
C CYS A 213 9.20 2.89 0.41
N VAL A 214 9.86 2.21 1.35
CA VAL A 214 11.15 2.66 1.90
C VAL A 214 12.27 2.34 0.90
N PRO A 215 12.99 3.34 0.35
CA PRO A 215 14.14 3.10 -0.49
C PRO A 215 15.24 2.42 0.32
N THR A 216 15.72 1.27 -0.14
CA THR A 216 16.97 0.68 0.33
C THR A 216 17.76 0.18 -0.87
N THR A 217 19.07 0.38 -0.85
CA THR A 217 19.98 -0.08 -1.89
C THR A 217 21.06 -0.98 -1.31
N GLY A 218 21.66 -1.81 -2.15
CA GLY A 218 22.88 -2.54 -1.82
C GLY A 218 24.10 -1.61 -1.69
N LYS A 219 25.25 -2.19 -1.33
CA LYS A 219 26.54 -1.53 -1.08
C LYS A 219 26.93 -0.46 -2.12
N PHE A 220 26.58 -0.70 -3.39
CA PHE A 220 26.96 0.16 -4.52
C PHE A 220 25.80 1.00 -5.10
N GLY A 221 24.63 1.04 -4.44
CA GLY A 221 23.48 1.79 -4.95
C GLY A 221 22.65 1.05 -6.01
N ASN A 222 22.95 -0.23 -6.29
CA ASN A 222 22.18 -1.05 -7.21
C ASN A 222 20.69 -1.16 -6.80
N LEU A 223 19.81 -1.12 -7.80
CA LEU A 223 18.37 -1.38 -7.65
C LEU A 223 18.09 -2.89 -7.63
N GLY A 224 16.91 -3.27 -7.15
CA GLY A 224 16.52 -4.68 -7.05
C GLY A 224 17.20 -5.46 -5.91
N THR A 225 17.92 -4.77 -5.02
CA THR A 225 18.63 -5.37 -3.89
C THR A 225 18.63 -4.42 -2.69
N GLY A 226 18.81 -4.96 -1.49
CA GLY A 226 18.81 -4.23 -0.23
C GLY A 226 19.49 -5.03 0.88
N PRO A 227 19.68 -4.43 2.07
CA PRO A 227 20.24 -5.14 3.22
C PRO A 227 19.30 -6.28 3.67
N PRO A 228 19.83 -7.35 4.31
CA PRO A 228 19.03 -8.46 4.79
C PRO A 228 17.85 -8.01 5.67
N GLY A 229 16.65 -8.54 5.39
CA GLY A 229 15.42 -8.16 6.07
C GLY A 229 14.73 -6.90 5.52
N SER A 230 15.30 -6.23 4.50
CA SER A 230 14.60 -5.18 3.75
C SER A 230 13.91 -5.73 2.50
N ASN A 231 12.66 -5.34 2.29
CA ASN A 231 11.95 -5.51 1.01
C ASN A 231 12.23 -4.34 0.03
N GLY A 232 12.79 -3.24 0.54
CA GLY A 232 13.19 -2.07 -0.23
C GLY A 232 12.11 -1.45 -1.10
N CYS A 233 12.53 -0.54 -1.97
CA CYS A 233 11.68 0.05 -2.99
C CYS A 233 12.51 0.31 -4.24
N ALA A 234 11.96 -0.05 -5.40
CA ALA A 234 12.58 0.09 -6.70
C ALA A 234 12.04 1.28 -7.49
N SER A 235 10.72 1.52 -7.47
CA SER A 235 10.08 2.64 -8.17
C SER A 235 8.83 3.14 -7.44
N SER A 236 8.46 4.39 -7.73
CA SER A 236 7.39 5.13 -7.04
C SER A 236 7.56 5.12 -5.51
N CYS A 237 8.80 5.26 -5.02
CA CYS A 237 9.11 5.19 -3.60
C CYS A 237 8.62 6.42 -2.80
N GLY A 238 8.80 6.39 -1.48
CA GLY A 238 8.34 7.45 -0.60
C GLY A 238 6.89 7.27 -0.11
N ARG A 239 6.59 7.89 1.03
CA ARG A 239 5.27 7.89 1.71
C ARG A 239 4.79 9.32 2.02
N GLU A 240 5.44 10.31 1.41
CA GLU A 240 5.08 11.71 1.49
C GLU A 240 3.78 12.00 0.72
N ILE A 241 3.08 13.05 1.16
CA ILE A 241 1.95 13.61 0.44
C ILE A 241 2.50 14.51 -0.66
N VAL A 242 2.15 14.20 -1.91
CA VAL A 242 2.54 14.98 -3.09
C VAL A 242 1.36 15.81 -3.61
N ASN A 243 1.54 16.55 -4.71
CA ASN A 243 0.47 17.34 -5.35
C ASN A 243 -0.27 18.30 -4.39
N ASN A 244 0.48 18.88 -3.45
CA ASN A 244 0.03 19.76 -2.37
C ASN A 244 0.52 21.22 -2.48
N GLY A 245 1.11 21.60 -3.60
CA GLY A 245 1.65 22.95 -3.83
C GLY A 245 0.60 24.05 -4.01
N GLU A 246 -0.69 23.71 -4.13
CA GLU A 246 -1.79 24.65 -4.33
C GLU A 246 -2.86 24.48 -3.25
N ALA A 247 -3.14 25.55 -2.51
CA ALA A 247 -4.24 25.59 -1.54
C ALA A 247 -5.63 25.57 -2.24
N PRO A 248 -6.67 25.00 -1.62
CA PRO A 248 -8.05 25.15 -2.08
C PRO A 248 -8.51 26.61 -1.90
N GLY A 249 -9.50 27.05 -2.69
CA GLY A 249 -10.07 28.39 -2.57
C GLY A 249 -10.78 28.66 -1.24
N SER A 250 -11.30 27.61 -0.62
CA SER A 250 -11.78 27.58 0.76
C SER A 250 -11.64 26.16 1.32
N PHE A 251 -11.53 26.03 2.65
CA PHE A 251 -11.54 24.72 3.30
C PHE A 251 -12.98 24.32 3.58
N ILE A 252 -13.45 23.23 2.96
CA ILE A 252 -14.84 22.78 3.08
C ILE A 252 -15.01 21.82 4.27
N SER A 253 -16.17 21.89 4.91
CA SER A 253 -16.64 20.91 5.88
C SER A 253 -17.86 20.22 5.29
N VAL A 254 -17.77 18.91 5.10
CA VAL A 254 -18.82 18.07 4.52
C VAL A 254 -19.33 17.13 5.61
N GLY A 255 -20.60 16.76 5.57
CA GLY A 255 -21.15 15.69 6.43
C GLY A 255 -22.23 14.91 5.73
N TYR A 256 -22.32 13.60 6.00
CA TYR A 256 -23.47 12.79 5.59
C TYR A 256 -24.59 12.89 6.61
N TYR A 257 -25.81 13.03 6.13
CA TYR A 257 -27.03 12.88 6.89
C TYR A 257 -27.66 11.54 6.51
N GLU A 258 -27.73 10.61 7.46
CA GLU A 258 -28.38 9.31 7.25
C GLU A 258 -29.90 9.53 7.13
N SER A 259 -30.47 9.38 5.93
CA SER A 259 -31.91 9.66 5.72
C SER A 259 -32.83 8.68 6.46
N TRP A 260 -32.28 7.56 6.90
CA TRP A 260 -32.90 6.51 7.71
C TRP A 260 -32.67 6.70 9.23
N ASN A 261 -32.02 7.77 9.70
CA ASN A 261 -31.67 7.93 11.12
C ASN A 261 -32.88 7.83 12.08
N MET A 262 -34.08 8.16 11.62
CA MET A 262 -35.33 8.06 12.37
C MET A 262 -35.94 6.64 12.40
N ASP A 263 -35.33 5.65 11.73
CA ASP A 263 -35.61 4.23 11.97
C ASP A 263 -35.01 3.75 13.31
N ARG A 264 -34.06 4.51 13.90
CA ARG A 264 -33.44 4.20 15.20
C ARG A 264 -34.41 4.48 16.37
N PRO A 265 -34.36 3.71 17.48
CA PRO A 265 -35.24 3.94 18.63
C PRO A 265 -34.92 5.23 19.42
N CYS A 266 -33.74 5.80 19.20
CA CYS A 266 -33.22 7.04 19.77
C CYS A 266 -32.06 7.54 18.90
N LEU A 267 -31.45 8.68 19.26
CA LEU A 267 -30.40 9.33 18.46
C LEU A 267 -30.90 9.59 17.04
N THR A 268 -31.80 10.54 16.90
CA THR A 268 -32.40 10.95 15.63
C THR A 268 -31.96 12.37 15.29
N MET A 269 -32.20 12.79 14.05
CA MET A 269 -31.91 14.15 13.63
C MET A 269 -32.89 14.55 12.54
N LYS A 270 -33.52 15.71 12.70
CA LYS A 270 -34.30 16.34 11.63
C LYS A 270 -33.38 17.19 10.77
N ALA A 271 -33.58 17.20 9.46
CA ALA A 271 -32.70 17.88 8.52
C ALA A 271 -32.58 19.38 8.81
N LYS A 272 -33.67 20.05 9.22
CA LYS A 272 -33.65 21.47 9.66
C LYS A 272 -32.64 21.78 10.77
N SER A 273 -32.32 20.82 11.65
CA SER A 273 -31.39 21.02 12.76
C SER A 273 -29.95 21.24 12.29
N ILE A 274 -29.63 20.81 11.06
CA ILE A 274 -28.32 20.97 10.42
C ILE A 274 -28.01 22.46 10.13
N ALA A 275 -29.03 23.31 9.96
CA ALA A 275 -28.86 24.73 9.66
C ALA A 275 -28.11 25.52 10.76
N GLY A 276 -28.07 25.02 11.99
CA GLY A 276 -27.27 25.58 13.09
C GLY A 276 -25.82 25.08 13.16
N LEU A 277 -25.43 24.12 12.34
CA LEU A 277 -24.13 23.46 12.39
C LEU A 277 -23.10 24.09 11.42
N LYS A 278 -21.81 23.87 11.68
CA LYS A 278 -20.69 24.46 10.93
C LYS A 278 -20.28 23.61 9.72
N TYR A 279 -21.25 23.25 8.88
CA TYR A 279 -21.01 22.55 7.61
C TYR A 279 -21.14 23.50 6.42
N THR A 280 -20.54 23.11 5.30
CA THR A 280 -20.56 23.87 4.03
C THR A 280 -21.28 23.12 2.92
N HIS A 281 -21.27 21.78 3.00
CA HIS A 281 -21.93 20.84 2.11
C HIS A 281 -22.49 19.73 2.99
N VAL A 282 -23.70 19.26 2.70
CA VAL A 282 -24.31 18.13 3.41
C VAL A 282 -24.89 17.18 2.39
N HIS A 283 -24.53 15.91 2.52
CA HIS A 283 -24.93 14.84 1.62
C HIS A 283 -26.15 14.11 2.21
N TRP A 284 -27.26 14.08 1.49
CA TRP A 284 -28.35 13.16 1.78
C TRP A 284 -27.92 11.75 1.36
N GLY A 285 -27.61 10.90 2.34
CA GLY A 285 -27.41 9.48 2.15
C GLY A 285 -28.75 8.76 2.36
N PHE A 286 -29.40 8.15 1.37
CA PHE A 286 -29.06 8.10 -0.06
C PHE A 286 -30.32 8.22 -0.92
N GLY A 287 -30.17 8.76 -2.12
CA GLY A 287 -31.15 8.63 -3.21
C GLY A 287 -31.12 7.24 -3.82
N LYS A 288 -32.27 6.78 -4.33
CA LYS A 288 -32.42 5.47 -4.97
C LYS A 288 -32.59 5.62 -6.48
N ILE A 289 -32.08 4.63 -7.21
CA ILE A 289 -32.14 4.54 -8.67
C ILE A 289 -33.15 3.43 -9.00
N ALA A 290 -34.20 3.75 -9.74
CA ALA A 290 -35.18 2.77 -10.21
C ALA A 290 -34.65 1.99 -11.43
N SER A 291 -35.32 0.91 -11.80
CA SER A 291 -34.91 0.04 -12.92
C SER A 291 -34.97 0.72 -14.30
N ASP A 292 -35.71 1.82 -14.44
CA ASP A 292 -35.73 2.70 -15.61
C ASP A 292 -34.67 3.83 -15.55
N MET A 293 -33.73 3.72 -14.61
CA MET A 293 -32.71 4.72 -14.26
C MET A 293 -33.26 6.05 -13.73
N SER A 294 -34.54 6.13 -13.34
CA SER A 294 -35.09 7.34 -12.71
C SER A 294 -34.64 7.49 -11.25
N VAL A 295 -34.61 8.74 -10.78
CA VAL A 295 -34.23 9.09 -9.40
C VAL A 295 -35.46 9.05 -8.50
N THR A 296 -35.35 8.41 -7.35
CA THR A 296 -36.38 8.36 -6.31
C THR A 296 -35.79 8.65 -4.93
N ILE A 297 -36.58 9.29 -4.06
CA ILE A 297 -36.19 9.61 -2.68
C ILE A 297 -37.15 8.86 -1.75
N ASN A 298 -36.59 8.10 -0.79
CA ASN A 298 -37.37 7.61 0.34
C ASN A 298 -37.47 8.73 1.39
N ASP A 299 -38.59 9.47 1.38
CA ASP A 299 -38.87 10.52 2.35
C ASP A 299 -39.99 10.16 3.34
N THR A 300 -39.94 8.93 3.87
CA THR A 300 -40.91 8.43 4.88
C THR A 300 -41.07 9.40 6.06
N TYR A 301 -40.01 10.12 6.44
CA TYR A 301 -39.98 11.06 7.57
C TYR A 301 -40.20 12.53 7.21
N LYS A 302 -40.51 12.86 5.95
CA LYS A 302 -40.80 14.24 5.48
C LYS A 302 -39.69 15.24 5.77
N GLN A 303 -38.45 14.84 5.53
CA GLN A 303 -37.23 15.63 5.72
C GLN A 303 -36.66 16.19 4.43
N TRP A 304 -37.14 15.78 3.25
CA TRP A 304 -36.54 16.19 1.98
C TRP A 304 -36.63 17.70 1.72
N ASP A 305 -37.77 18.32 2.04
CA ASP A 305 -37.93 19.78 1.92
C ASP A 305 -37.11 20.56 2.96
N ASP A 306 -37.04 20.07 4.21
CA ASP A 306 -36.17 20.62 5.25
C ASP A 306 -34.68 20.54 4.84
N PHE A 307 -34.26 19.42 4.24
CA PHE A 307 -32.90 19.21 3.72
C PHE A 307 -32.57 20.17 2.56
N LYS A 308 -33.44 20.31 1.56
CA LYS A 308 -33.26 21.28 0.47
C LYS A 308 -33.23 22.73 0.98
N SER A 309 -33.91 23.03 2.09
CA SER A 309 -33.90 24.37 2.68
C SER A 309 -32.54 24.80 3.25
N LEU A 310 -31.60 23.86 3.48
CA LEU A 310 -30.25 24.15 3.99
C LEU A 310 -29.46 25.12 3.09
N SER A 311 -29.72 25.10 1.78
CA SER A 311 -29.12 26.03 0.81
C SER A 311 -29.43 27.50 1.14
N ALA A 312 -30.61 27.80 1.71
CA ALA A 312 -30.97 29.14 2.17
C ALA A 312 -30.17 29.60 3.41
N SER A 313 -29.56 28.66 4.13
CA SER A 313 -28.64 28.91 5.25
C SER A 313 -27.17 28.94 4.82
N GLY A 314 -26.88 28.81 3.52
CA GLY A 314 -25.51 28.80 2.97
C GLY A 314 -24.82 27.44 3.03
N ILE A 315 -25.55 26.36 3.32
CA ILE A 315 -25.05 24.98 3.34
C ILE A 315 -25.52 24.29 2.06
N LYS A 316 -24.60 23.79 1.22
CA LYS A 316 -24.99 23.13 -0.03
C LYS A 316 -25.70 21.80 0.21
N ALA A 317 -26.90 21.64 -0.35
CA ALA A 317 -27.69 20.41 -0.30
C ALA A 317 -27.29 19.47 -1.45
N ILE A 318 -26.59 18.38 -1.14
CA ILE A 318 -26.05 17.41 -2.10
C ILE A 318 -26.82 16.09 -2.01
N LEU A 319 -27.24 15.52 -3.15
CA LEU A 319 -27.81 14.16 -3.16
C LEU A 319 -26.73 13.14 -3.46
N SER A 320 -26.54 12.16 -2.56
CA SER A 320 -25.64 11.02 -2.79
C SER A 320 -26.42 9.79 -3.25
N PHE A 321 -25.80 8.97 -4.12
CA PHE A 321 -26.35 7.70 -4.60
C PHE A 321 -25.42 6.54 -4.26
N GLY A 322 -25.98 5.47 -3.69
CA GLY A 322 -25.25 4.24 -3.37
C GLY A 322 -25.07 4.00 -1.88
N GLY A 323 -23.82 4.05 -1.43
CA GLY A 323 -23.36 3.56 -0.13
C GLY A 323 -23.28 2.04 -0.06
N TRP A 324 -22.79 1.55 1.08
CA TRP A 324 -22.55 0.13 1.34
C TRP A 324 -23.77 -0.75 1.03
N GLY A 325 -24.96 -0.36 1.52
CA GLY A 325 -26.18 -1.16 1.35
C GLY A 325 -26.51 -1.38 -0.13
N ASP A 326 -26.70 -0.30 -0.89
CA ASP A 326 -27.09 -0.42 -2.30
C ASP A 326 -26.00 -1.08 -3.16
N SER A 327 -24.73 -0.96 -2.77
CA SER A 327 -23.59 -1.52 -3.51
C SER A 327 -23.32 -3.00 -3.21
N THR A 328 -23.93 -3.58 -2.17
CA THR A 328 -23.59 -4.93 -1.67
C THR A 328 -24.77 -5.87 -1.45
N ASP A 329 -25.99 -5.36 -1.26
CA ASP A 329 -27.17 -6.21 -1.09
C ASP A 329 -27.52 -6.93 -2.42
N PRO A 330 -27.74 -8.27 -2.41
CA PRO A 330 -28.17 -9.06 -3.56
C PRO A 330 -29.34 -8.49 -4.40
N ALA A 331 -30.22 -7.68 -3.80
CA ALA A 331 -31.35 -7.06 -4.47
C ALA A 331 -31.01 -5.74 -5.20
N THR A 332 -29.86 -5.12 -4.94
CA THR A 332 -29.55 -3.76 -5.42
C THR A 332 -28.18 -3.59 -6.07
N TYR A 333 -27.19 -4.47 -5.82
CA TYR A 333 -25.80 -4.27 -6.28
C TYR A 333 -25.64 -4.06 -7.80
N ASP A 334 -26.54 -4.63 -8.62
CA ASP A 334 -26.53 -4.48 -10.09
C ASP A 334 -27.12 -3.17 -10.59
N ILE A 335 -27.82 -2.39 -9.74
CA ILE A 335 -28.46 -1.13 -10.14
C ILE A 335 -27.39 -0.09 -10.50
N LEU A 336 -26.41 0.14 -9.63
CA LEU A 336 -25.31 1.07 -9.93
C LEU A 336 -24.42 0.58 -11.08
N ARG A 337 -24.19 -0.73 -11.18
CA ARG A 337 -23.45 -1.36 -12.30
C ARG A 337 -24.12 -1.08 -13.64
N THR A 338 -25.45 -1.21 -13.69
CA THR A 338 -26.25 -0.84 -14.86
C THR A 338 -26.19 0.67 -15.12
N ALA A 339 -26.29 1.49 -14.08
CA ALA A 339 -26.27 2.95 -14.20
C ALA A 339 -24.95 3.53 -14.73
N VAL A 340 -23.80 2.86 -14.54
CA VAL A 340 -22.50 3.26 -15.12
C VAL A 340 -22.21 2.63 -16.49
N SER A 341 -22.92 1.56 -16.85
CA SER A 341 -22.64 0.78 -18.07
C SER A 341 -22.84 1.60 -19.35
N PRO A 342 -22.30 1.16 -20.51
CA PRO A 342 -22.56 1.78 -21.80
C PRO A 342 -24.05 1.94 -22.13
N GLU A 343 -24.89 1.03 -21.65
CA GLU A 343 -26.32 0.97 -21.90
C GLU A 343 -27.12 1.91 -20.97
N GLY A 344 -26.77 1.98 -19.67
CA GLY A 344 -27.53 2.75 -18.69
C GLY A 344 -27.09 4.21 -18.51
N ARG A 345 -25.80 4.53 -18.71
CA ARG A 345 -25.24 5.82 -18.29
C ARG A 345 -25.86 7.06 -18.92
N GLU A 346 -26.35 6.98 -20.15
CA GLU A 346 -27.00 8.14 -20.77
C GLU A 346 -28.34 8.47 -20.10
N ALA A 347 -29.19 7.47 -19.87
CA ALA A 347 -30.46 7.62 -19.18
C ALA A 347 -30.26 8.07 -17.73
N PHE A 348 -29.38 7.39 -16.99
CA PHE A 348 -29.08 7.73 -15.60
C PHE A 348 -28.59 9.17 -15.45
N THR A 349 -27.59 9.59 -16.23
CA THR A 349 -27.04 10.96 -16.10
C THR A 349 -27.99 12.05 -16.61
N ASN A 350 -28.90 11.74 -17.56
CA ASN A 350 -29.99 12.65 -17.94
C ASN A 350 -30.98 12.83 -16.78
N ASN A 351 -31.40 11.72 -16.16
CA ASN A 351 -32.38 11.72 -15.07
C ASN A 351 -31.82 12.42 -13.82
N VAL A 352 -30.58 12.12 -13.44
CA VAL A 352 -29.89 12.77 -12.31
C VAL A 352 -29.74 14.28 -12.52
N ALA A 353 -29.25 14.72 -13.69
CA ALA A 353 -29.10 16.15 -13.95
C ALA A 353 -30.46 16.89 -13.99
N THR A 354 -31.50 16.25 -14.53
CA THR A 354 -32.86 16.79 -14.53
C THR A 354 -33.42 16.89 -13.12
N PHE A 355 -33.25 15.85 -12.30
CA PHE A 355 -33.68 15.83 -10.91
C PHE A 355 -32.96 16.90 -10.07
N ALA A 356 -31.64 17.03 -10.20
CA ALA A 356 -30.84 18.04 -9.51
C ALA A 356 -31.24 19.49 -9.84
N ASN A 357 -31.74 19.73 -11.06
CA ASN A 357 -32.29 21.02 -11.45
C ASN A 357 -33.70 21.24 -10.89
N ASN A 358 -34.58 20.25 -11.02
CA ASN A 358 -35.98 20.36 -10.60
C ASN A 358 -36.14 20.49 -9.07
N GLU A 359 -35.33 19.75 -8.31
CA GLU A 359 -35.31 19.79 -6.84
C GLU A 359 -34.43 20.91 -6.28
N GLY A 360 -33.76 21.70 -7.12
CA GLY A 360 -32.93 22.82 -6.67
C GLY A 360 -31.65 22.43 -5.91
N LEU A 361 -31.17 21.19 -6.05
CA LEU A 361 -29.99 20.66 -5.34
C LEU A 361 -28.69 21.36 -5.76
N ASP A 362 -27.77 21.56 -4.83
CA ASP A 362 -26.48 22.23 -5.06
C ASP A 362 -25.40 21.30 -5.63
N GLY A 363 -25.68 20.01 -5.78
CA GLY A 363 -24.76 19.05 -6.37
C GLY A 363 -25.19 17.60 -6.21
N ILE A 364 -24.37 16.73 -6.78
CA ILE A 364 -24.53 15.28 -6.80
C ILE A 364 -23.25 14.63 -6.28
N ASP A 365 -23.42 13.55 -5.54
CA ASP A 365 -22.36 12.68 -5.09
C ASP A 365 -22.66 11.22 -5.51
N ILE A 366 -21.63 10.44 -5.81
CA ILE A 366 -21.77 9.03 -6.17
C ILE A 366 -20.87 8.18 -5.27
N ASP A 367 -21.49 7.36 -4.44
CA ASP A 367 -20.86 6.48 -3.47
C ASP A 367 -21.03 5.02 -3.89
N TRP A 368 -20.31 4.62 -4.94
CA TRP A 368 -20.32 3.24 -5.41
C TRP A 368 -19.24 2.42 -4.70
N GLU A 369 -19.66 1.42 -3.92
CA GLU A 369 -18.76 0.61 -3.09
C GLU A 369 -18.62 -0.85 -3.56
N TYR A 370 -17.67 -1.25 -4.42
CA TYR A 370 -16.74 -0.43 -5.21
C TYR A 370 -16.61 -1.02 -6.62
N PRO A 371 -16.33 -0.18 -7.66
CA PRO A 371 -16.05 -0.62 -9.02
C PRO A 371 -15.02 -1.76 -9.10
N GLY A 372 -15.33 -2.82 -9.86
CA GLY A 372 -14.38 -3.89 -10.20
C GLY A 372 -14.01 -4.87 -9.06
N VAL A 373 -14.67 -4.80 -7.89
CA VAL A 373 -14.42 -5.68 -6.73
C VAL A 373 -15.73 -6.11 -6.04
N ARG A 374 -15.64 -6.93 -4.97
CA ARG A 374 -16.73 -7.53 -4.15
C ARG A 374 -17.40 -8.79 -4.70
N ILE A 375 -18.59 -9.13 -4.21
CA ILE A 375 -19.30 -10.40 -4.39
C ILE A 375 -20.72 -10.11 -4.88
N PRO A 376 -21.12 -10.56 -6.09
CA PRO A 376 -20.23 -11.07 -7.14
C PRO A 376 -19.25 -9.97 -7.59
N PRO A 377 -18.05 -10.32 -8.10
CA PRO A 377 -17.08 -9.32 -8.54
C PRO A 377 -17.65 -8.40 -9.62
N GLY A 378 -17.26 -7.13 -9.58
CA GLY A 378 -17.49 -6.18 -10.67
C GLY A 378 -16.73 -6.55 -11.94
N GLN A 379 -17.01 -5.87 -13.05
CA GLN A 379 -16.30 -6.09 -14.31
C GLN A 379 -14.95 -5.36 -14.30
N LYS A 380 -14.00 -5.83 -15.11
CA LYS A 380 -12.69 -5.17 -15.25
C LYS A 380 -12.82 -3.74 -15.79
N GLU A 381 -13.84 -3.52 -16.62
CA GLU A 381 -14.16 -2.26 -17.30
C GLU A 381 -14.90 -1.26 -16.39
N ASP A 382 -15.29 -1.66 -15.18
CA ASP A 382 -16.09 -0.85 -14.24
C ASP A 382 -15.48 0.54 -13.98
N GLY A 383 -14.16 0.61 -13.79
CA GLY A 383 -13.46 1.89 -13.52
C GLY A 383 -13.50 2.87 -14.69
N GLU A 384 -13.36 2.38 -15.92
CA GLU A 384 -13.43 3.21 -17.14
C GLU A 384 -14.89 3.57 -17.48
N ASN A 385 -15.83 2.65 -17.24
CA ASN A 385 -17.27 2.95 -17.33
C ASN A 385 -17.69 4.01 -16.30
N TYR A 386 -17.15 3.96 -15.08
CA TYR A 386 -17.40 4.97 -14.05
C TYR A 386 -16.85 6.33 -14.46
N LEU A 387 -15.62 6.39 -14.97
CA LEU A 387 -15.05 7.62 -15.55
C LEU A 387 -15.90 8.19 -16.69
N ALA A 388 -16.38 7.32 -17.60
CA ALA A 388 -17.25 7.73 -18.70
C ALA A 388 -18.60 8.29 -18.20
N MET A 389 -19.21 7.64 -17.21
CA MET A 389 -20.44 8.12 -16.56
C MET A 389 -20.23 9.47 -15.88
N LEU A 390 -19.20 9.62 -15.02
CA LEU A 390 -18.91 10.86 -14.30
C LEU A 390 -18.59 12.02 -15.25
N THR A 391 -17.87 11.76 -16.35
CA THR A 391 -17.57 12.77 -17.38
C THR A 391 -18.83 13.20 -18.12
N MET A 392 -19.75 12.27 -18.39
CA MET A 392 -21.07 12.57 -18.98
C MET A 392 -21.98 13.32 -17.99
N LEU A 393 -21.97 12.97 -16.71
CA LEU A 393 -22.73 13.67 -15.68
C LEU A 393 -22.24 15.11 -15.51
N ARG A 394 -20.91 15.31 -15.46
CA ARG A 394 -20.31 16.64 -15.34
C ARG A 394 -20.66 17.56 -16.50
N SER A 395 -20.85 17.03 -17.71
CA SER A 395 -21.27 17.83 -18.88
C SER A 395 -22.76 18.17 -18.91
N LYS A 396 -23.59 17.47 -18.13
CA LYS A 396 -25.05 17.69 -18.00
C LYS A 396 -25.42 18.53 -16.77
N LEU A 397 -24.60 18.53 -15.73
CA LEU A 397 -24.77 19.37 -14.54
C LEU A 397 -24.31 20.81 -14.78
N ASP A 398 -25.13 21.78 -14.36
CA ASP A 398 -24.76 23.20 -14.35
C ASP A 398 -23.46 23.47 -13.57
N GLN A 399 -22.65 24.44 -14.01
CA GLN A 399 -21.34 24.74 -13.42
C GLN A 399 -21.41 25.22 -11.96
N SER A 400 -22.55 25.72 -11.49
CA SER A 400 -22.76 26.05 -10.08
C SER A 400 -22.91 24.82 -9.18
N LYS A 401 -23.33 23.68 -9.74
CA LYS A 401 -23.57 22.44 -9.01
C LYS A 401 -22.28 21.64 -8.87
N THR A 402 -21.98 21.16 -7.66
CA THR A 402 -20.80 20.30 -7.43
C THR A 402 -21.05 18.86 -7.88
N LEU A 403 -20.00 18.19 -8.32
CA LEU A 403 -19.97 16.75 -8.53
C LEU A 403 -18.84 16.13 -7.69
N SER A 404 -19.18 15.17 -6.84
CA SER A 404 -18.21 14.40 -6.04
C SER A 404 -18.41 12.89 -6.17
N ILE A 405 -17.46 12.14 -5.62
CA ILE A 405 -17.62 10.71 -5.31
C ILE A 405 -17.10 10.45 -3.90
N ALA A 406 -17.58 9.37 -3.30
CA ALA A 406 -16.83 8.68 -2.25
C ALA A 406 -15.80 7.72 -2.86
N ALA A 407 -14.64 7.59 -2.22
CA ALA A 407 -13.54 6.72 -2.65
C ALA A 407 -12.88 6.01 -1.44
N PRO A 408 -12.52 4.72 -1.56
CA PRO A 408 -11.97 3.94 -0.45
C PRO A 408 -10.49 4.25 -0.17
N ALA A 409 -10.11 4.27 1.12
CA ALA A 409 -8.71 4.41 1.53
C ALA A 409 -7.84 3.17 1.21
N SER A 410 -8.44 2.00 1.03
CA SER A 410 -7.73 0.74 0.72
C SER A 410 -7.18 0.71 -0.70
N TYR A 411 -5.88 0.41 -0.85
CA TYR A 411 -5.23 0.16 -2.15
C TYR A 411 -5.97 -0.89 -2.99
N TRP A 412 -6.42 -1.98 -2.37
CA TRP A 412 -7.08 -3.09 -3.07
C TRP A 412 -8.42 -2.71 -3.68
N TYR A 413 -9.13 -1.74 -3.08
CA TYR A 413 -10.41 -1.22 -3.57
C TYR A 413 -10.26 0.03 -4.44
N LEU A 414 -9.24 0.86 -4.24
CA LEU A 414 -9.01 2.05 -5.08
C LEU A 414 -8.32 1.72 -6.41
N ARG A 415 -7.51 0.64 -6.50
CA ARG A 415 -6.75 0.30 -7.71
C ARG A 415 -7.54 0.12 -9.02
N PRO A 416 -8.83 -0.26 -9.04
CA PRO A 416 -9.63 -0.28 -10.27
C PRO A 416 -10.04 1.11 -10.76
N PHE A 417 -9.96 2.15 -9.93
CA PHE A 417 -10.38 3.50 -10.28
C PHE A 417 -9.27 4.19 -11.11
N PRO A 418 -9.57 4.73 -12.31
CA PRO A 418 -8.69 5.69 -12.99
C PRO A 418 -8.75 7.06 -12.29
N ILE A 419 -8.41 7.10 -11.00
CA ILE A 419 -8.74 8.18 -10.06
C ILE A 419 -8.14 9.53 -10.48
N ALA A 420 -6.96 9.52 -11.12
CA ALA A 420 -6.32 10.69 -11.73
C ALA A 420 -7.23 11.37 -12.76
N ASN A 421 -7.86 10.59 -13.62
CA ASN A 421 -8.76 11.07 -14.67
C ASN A 421 -10.13 11.42 -14.10
N ILE A 422 -10.66 10.60 -13.19
CA ILE A 422 -11.91 10.86 -12.49
C ILE A 422 -11.84 12.23 -11.79
N SER A 423 -10.75 12.53 -11.08
CA SER A 423 -10.57 13.80 -10.36
C SER A 423 -10.63 15.05 -11.25
N LYS A 424 -10.50 14.92 -12.57
CA LYS A 424 -10.65 16.04 -13.53
C LYS A 424 -12.11 16.45 -13.72
N SER A 425 -13.03 15.50 -13.60
CA SER A 425 -14.49 15.70 -13.73
C SER A 425 -15.17 16.09 -12.42
N LEU A 426 -14.49 15.95 -11.28
CA LEU A 426 -15.04 16.21 -9.94
C LEU A 426 -14.64 17.58 -9.39
N ASP A 427 -15.47 18.14 -8.53
CA ASP A 427 -15.14 19.28 -7.67
C ASP A 427 -14.30 18.83 -6.47
N TYR A 428 -14.69 17.73 -5.83
CA TYR A 428 -13.96 17.07 -4.75
C TYR A 428 -14.21 15.56 -4.69
N ILE A 429 -13.39 14.85 -3.91
CA ILE A 429 -13.49 13.44 -3.58
C ILE A 429 -13.66 13.34 -2.07
N VAL A 430 -14.76 12.74 -1.61
CA VAL A 430 -14.91 12.22 -0.25
C VAL A 430 -13.97 11.02 -0.12
N TYR A 431 -12.95 11.12 0.71
CA TYR A 431 -11.97 10.07 0.87
C TYR A 431 -12.14 9.37 2.23
N MET A 432 -12.62 8.13 2.17
CA MET A 432 -13.08 7.35 3.31
C MET A 432 -11.89 6.77 4.09
N THR A 433 -11.15 7.65 4.77
CA THR A 433 -10.01 7.33 5.65
C THR A 433 -10.50 6.96 7.05
N TYR A 434 -11.43 6.01 7.08
CA TYR A 434 -12.03 5.38 8.24
C TYR A 434 -12.43 3.96 7.86
N ASP A 435 -12.85 3.15 8.85
CA ASP A 435 -13.05 1.70 8.67
C ASP A 435 -11.83 0.98 8.12
N LEU A 436 -10.65 1.46 8.53
CA LEU A 436 -9.36 0.85 8.23
C LEU A 436 -9.24 -0.54 8.89
N HIS A 437 -9.93 -0.73 10.01
CA HIS A 437 -10.01 -1.96 10.78
C HIS A 437 -11.42 -2.19 11.34
N GLY A 438 -11.79 -3.45 11.55
CA GLY A 438 -13.10 -3.83 12.08
C GLY A 438 -13.21 -5.33 12.30
N GLN A 439 -14.38 -5.81 12.73
CA GLN A 439 -14.62 -7.22 13.04
C GLN A 439 -14.28 -8.16 11.87
N TRP A 440 -14.47 -7.70 10.63
CA TRP A 440 -14.18 -8.42 9.39
C TRP A 440 -12.70 -8.83 9.22
N ASP A 441 -11.77 -8.23 9.97
CA ASP A 441 -10.35 -8.58 9.93
C ASP A 441 -10.06 -9.96 10.54
N ALA A 442 -10.94 -10.47 11.41
CA ALA A 442 -10.70 -11.69 12.19
C ALA A 442 -10.46 -12.93 11.32
N GLY A 443 -9.38 -13.66 11.61
CA GLY A 443 -8.94 -14.84 10.87
C GLY A 443 -8.16 -14.55 9.59
N ASN A 444 -7.87 -13.29 9.28
CA ASN A 444 -7.03 -12.90 8.13
C ASN A 444 -5.64 -12.44 8.60
N GLU A 445 -4.59 -13.23 8.36
CA GLU A 445 -3.21 -12.85 8.72
C GLU A 445 -2.68 -11.62 7.95
N PHE A 446 -3.32 -11.24 6.84
CA PHE A 446 -2.94 -10.12 5.98
C PHE A 446 -3.72 -8.83 6.23
N SER A 447 -4.72 -8.83 7.14
CA SER A 447 -5.47 -7.61 7.48
C SER A 447 -4.67 -6.65 8.35
N GLN A 448 -3.81 -7.18 9.22
CA GLN A 448 -3.17 -6.44 10.30
C GLN A 448 -1.70 -6.84 10.47
N SER A 449 -0.77 -5.92 10.21
CA SER A 449 0.67 -6.20 10.34
C SER A 449 1.02 -6.67 11.76
N GLY A 450 1.75 -7.79 11.83
CA GLY A 450 2.15 -8.46 13.07
C GLY A 450 1.04 -9.24 13.79
N CYS A 451 -0.20 -9.25 13.29
CA CYS A 451 -1.32 -9.94 13.94
C CYS A 451 -1.79 -11.14 13.11
N ALA A 452 -1.18 -12.30 13.32
CA ALA A 452 -1.49 -13.53 12.56
C ALA A 452 -2.97 -13.98 12.65
N GLY A 453 -3.67 -13.64 13.73
CA GLY A 453 -5.10 -13.92 13.90
C GLY A 453 -6.03 -12.88 13.25
N GLY A 454 -5.50 -11.78 12.71
CA GLY A 454 -6.29 -10.66 12.20
C GLY A 454 -7.22 -9.99 13.23
N ASN A 455 -7.09 -10.33 14.51
CA ASN A 455 -8.04 -9.97 15.56
C ASN A 455 -7.40 -9.13 16.68
N CYS A 456 -6.43 -8.28 16.34
CA CYS A 456 -5.82 -7.37 17.31
C CYS A 456 -6.63 -6.07 17.40
N LEU A 457 -6.61 -5.43 18.57
CA LEU A 457 -7.29 -4.16 18.85
C LEU A 457 -6.61 -3.02 18.08
N ARG A 458 -7.10 -2.74 16.86
CA ARG A 458 -6.60 -1.69 15.98
C ARG A 458 -7.63 -0.57 15.81
N SER A 459 -7.15 0.66 15.68
CA SER A 459 -8.02 1.82 15.48
C SER A 459 -8.49 1.89 14.03
N HIS A 460 -9.81 1.94 13.81
CA HIS A 460 -10.38 2.12 12.48
C HIS A 460 -10.10 3.50 11.84
N VAL A 461 -9.47 4.42 12.59
CA VAL A 461 -9.14 5.80 12.19
C VAL A 461 -7.64 6.14 12.34
N ASN A 462 -6.78 5.12 12.40
CA ASN A 462 -5.32 5.24 12.58
C ASN A 462 -4.69 6.29 11.63
N LEU A 463 -4.01 7.28 12.20
CA LEU A 463 -3.33 8.34 11.44
C LEU A 463 -2.24 7.81 10.51
N THR A 464 -1.47 6.80 10.91
CA THR A 464 -0.35 6.30 10.10
C THR A 464 -0.87 5.71 8.78
N GLU A 465 -1.96 4.95 8.85
CA GLU A 465 -2.63 4.37 7.68
C GLU A 465 -3.42 5.43 6.90
N THR A 466 -4.02 6.41 7.59
CA THR A 466 -4.60 7.60 6.95
C THR A 466 -3.57 8.32 6.09
N MET A 467 -2.34 8.51 6.59
CA MET A 467 -1.25 9.16 5.84
C MET A 467 -0.79 8.32 4.65
N ASP A 468 -0.77 6.98 4.76
CA ASP A 468 -0.44 6.09 3.64
C ASP A 468 -1.50 6.16 2.53
N ALA A 469 -2.78 6.18 2.90
CA ALA A 469 -3.89 6.40 1.97
C ALA A 469 -3.79 7.78 1.28
N LEU A 470 -3.49 8.84 2.03
CA LEU A 470 -3.31 10.19 1.48
C LEU A 470 -2.08 10.30 0.57
N SER A 471 -0.98 9.61 0.89
CA SER A 471 0.17 9.48 -0.02
C SER A 471 -0.21 8.73 -1.29
N MET A 472 -0.92 7.60 -1.18
CA MET A 472 -1.39 6.83 -2.34
C MET A 472 -2.26 7.66 -3.29
N ILE A 473 -3.35 8.28 -2.81
CA ILE A 473 -4.26 9.02 -3.69
C ILE A 473 -3.59 10.25 -4.34
N THR A 474 -2.66 10.90 -3.64
CA THR A 474 -1.91 12.01 -4.22
C THR A 474 -0.86 11.54 -5.23
N LYS A 475 -0.14 10.45 -4.97
CA LYS A 475 0.80 9.82 -5.92
C LYS A 475 0.09 9.27 -7.17
N ALA A 476 -1.16 8.83 -7.02
CA ALA A 476 -2.04 8.49 -8.13
C ALA A 476 -2.38 9.69 -9.05
N GLY A 477 -2.01 10.92 -8.67
CA GLY A 477 -2.16 12.13 -9.49
C GLY A 477 -3.32 13.05 -9.08
N VAL A 478 -3.98 12.79 -7.94
CA VAL A 478 -5.05 13.66 -7.43
C VAL A 478 -4.45 14.85 -6.66
N PRO A 479 -4.81 16.11 -6.96
CA PRO A 479 -4.40 17.26 -6.16
C PRO A 479 -5.05 17.25 -4.76
N THR A 480 -4.29 17.56 -3.70
CA THR A 480 -4.82 17.62 -2.33
C THR A 480 -6.04 18.54 -2.20
N LYS A 481 -6.04 19.67 -2.93
CA LYS A 481 -7.15 20.64 -3.00
C LYS A 481 -8.46 20.09 -3.58
N LYS A 482 -8.49 18.82 -4.02
CA LYS A 482 -9.71 18.07 -4.39
C LYS A 482 -10.02 16.90 -3.44
N VAL A 483 -9.22 16.62 -2.43
CA VAL A 483 -9.43 15.51 -1.49
C VAL A 483 -9.95 16.04 -0.16
N VAL A 484 -11.11 15.52 0.25
CA VAL A 484 -11.79 15.81 1.52
C VAL A 484 -11.56 14.60 2.43
N VAL A 485 -10.87 14.80 3.55
CA VAL A 485 -10.34 13.68 4.36
C VAL A 485 -11.34 13.25 5.44
N GLY A 486 -11.52 11.94 5.59
CA GLY A 486 -12.47 11.36 6.53
C GLY A 486 -12.17 11.63 8.00
N VAL A 487 -13.24 11.93 8.74
CA VAL A 487 -13.37 11.86 10.20
C VAL A 487 -14.69 11.16 10.53
N THR A 488 -14.82 10.58 11.73
CA THR A 488 -16.01 9.77 12.09
C THR A 488 -16.72 10.27 13.34
N SER A 489 -18.04 10.13 13.32
CA SER A 489 -18.94 10.31 14.47
C SER A 489 -19.36 8.97 15.09
N TYR A 490 -18.59 7.93 14.82
CA TYR A 490 -18.78 6.58 15.34
C TYR A 490 -17.42 5.91 15.58
N ALA A 491 -17.48 4.79 16.29
CA ALA A 491 -16.39 3.88 16.57
C ALA A 491 -16.63 2.51 15.94
N ARG A 492 -15.54 1.80 15.68
CA ARG A 492 -15.59 0.33 15.65
C ARG A 492 -15.30 -0.20 17.06
N SER A 493 -16.18 -1.07 17.55
CA SER A 493 -16.11 -1.67 18.88
C SER A 493 -15.81 -3.18 18.82
N PHE A 494 -15.29 -3.71 19.93
CA PHE A 494 -14.82 -5.07 20.06
C PHE A 494 -14.95 -5.55 21.52
N GLU A 495 -15.38 -6.79 21.73
CA GLU A 495 -15.24 -7.47 23.03
C GLU A 495 -13.78 -7.96 23.16
N MET A 496 -13.10 -7.50 24.22
CA MET A 496 -11.70 -7.85 24.51
C MET A 496 -11.56 -9.30 24.99
N ALA A 497 -10.56 -10.02 24.50
CA ALA A 497 -10.26 -11.39 24.95
C ALA A 497 -9.66 -11.46 26.37
N ASP A 498 -9.06 -10.37 26.86
CA ASP A 498 -8.61 -10.18 28.24
C ASP A 498 -8.91 -8.73 28.67
N PRO A 499 -9.75 -8.48 29.70
CA PRO A 499 -10.10 -7.12 30.15
C PRO A 499 -8.89 -6.29 30.61
N ASN A 500 -7.75 -6.92 30.90
CA ASN A 500 -6.51 -6.24 31.30
C ASN A 500 -5.61 -5.85 30.12
N CYS A 501 -5.92 -6.32 28.90
CA CYS A 501 -5.08 -6.15 27.72
C CYS A 501 -5.78 -5.27 26.67
N SER A 502 -5.44 -3.97 26.60
CA SER A 502 -6.04 -3.02 25.64
C SER A 502 -5.06 -2.33 24.69
N GLY A 503 -3.83 -2.85 24.58
CA GLY A 503 -2.82 -2.35 23.65
C GLY A 503 -2.98 -2.93 22.23
N PRO A 504 -2.21 -2.43 21.23
CA PRO A 504 -2.39 -2.76 19.82
C PRO A 504 -2.04 -4.20 19.40
N MET A 505 -1.51 -4.99 20.33
CA MET A 505 -1.23 -6.44 20.17
C MET A 505 -2.15 -7.32 21.02
N CYS A 506 -3.04 -6.73 21.80
CA CYS A 506 -4.10 -7.45 22.51
C CYS A 506 -5.23 -7.78 21.54
N THR A 507 -5.97 -8.85 21.81
CA THR A 507 -6.93 -9.42 20.86
C THR A 507 -8.39 -9.25 21.27
N PHE A 508 -9.27 -9.32 20.26
CA PHE A 508 -10.73 -9.34 20.40
C PHE A 508 -11.34 -10.71 20.07
N LEU A 509 -12.61 -10.88 20.46
CA LEU A 509 -13.40 -12.10 20.28
C LEU A 509 -14.34 -12.04 19.05
N GLY A 510 -14.88 -13.19 18.66
CA GLY A 510 -15.82 -13.33 17.53
C GLY A 510 -15.20 -13.88 16.24
N SER A 511 -15.97 -13.80 15.15
CA SER A 511 -15.56 -14.18 13.79
C SER A 511 -15.57 -12.96 12.86
N ASN A 512 -15.13 -13.11 11.61
CA ASN A 512 -15.24 -12.05 10.59
C ASN A 512 -16.68 -11.68 10.20
N THR A 513 -17.69 -12.44 10.64
CA THR A 513 -19.11 -12.23 10.33
C THR A 513 -19.98 -12.01 11.56
N SER A 514 -19.41 -12.07 12.77
CA SER A 514 -20.14 -11.92 14.03
C SER A 514 -19.24 -11.28 15.08
N SER A 515 -19.59 -10.05 15.46
CA SER A 515 -19.01 -9.38 16.62
C SER A 515 -19.85 -9.71 17.87
N PRO A 516 -19.22 -10.09 18.99
CA PRO A 516 -19.88 -10.25 20.27
C PRO A 516 -19.89 -8.95 21.10
N ALA A 517 -19.29 -7.87 20.61
CA ALA A 517 -19.31 -6.55 21.25
C ALA A 517 -20.76 -6.05 21.43
N GLU A 518 -21.06 -5.48 22.59
CA GLU A 518 -22.41 -5.06 22.96
C GLU A 518 -22.92 -3.96 22.00
N PRO A 519 -24.10 -4.13 21.36
CA PRO A 519 -24.68 -3.12 20.49
C PRO A 519 -24.97 -1.79 21.23
N GLY A 520 -24.81 -0.67 20.54
CA GLY A 520 -25.28 0.62 21.05
C GLY A 520 -26.81 0.65 21.25
N GLU A 521 -27.28 1.36 22.29
CA GLU A 521 -28.72 1.42 22.64
C GLU A 521 -29.60 2.08 21.55
N CYS A 522 -28.99 2.85 20.65
CA CYS A 522 -29.62 3.51 19.51
C CYS A 522 -29.12 2.96 18.16
N THR A 523 -27.83 2.62 18.01
CA THR A 523 -27.31 2.05 16.74
C THR A 523 -27.68 0.58 16.55
N LEU A 524 -27.97 -0.15 17.63
CA LEU A 524 -28.40 -1.56 17.64
C LEU A 524 -27.52 -2.52 16.82
N THR A 525 -26.25 -2.16 16.59
CA THR A 525 -25.31 -2.88 15.72
C THR A 525 -24.08 -3.30 16.51
N ALA A 526 -23.85 -4.61 16.66
CA ALA A 526 -22.64 -5.13 17.30
C ALA A 526 -21.39 -4.72 16.51
N GLY A 527 -20.35 -4.26 17.22
CA GLY A 527 -19.12 -3.75 16.61
C GLY A 527 -19.22 -2.33 16.03
N TYR A 528 -20.32 -1.60 16.26
CA TYR A 528 -20.52 -0.22 15.79
C TYR A 528 -21.31 0.61 16.81
N ILE A 529 -20.70 1.67 17.34
CA ILE A 529 -21.30 2.54 18.36
C ILE A 529 -21.02 4.00 18.04
N SER A 530 -22.02 4.87 18.22
CA SER A 530 -21.89 6.30 17.91
C SER A 530 -21.04 7.06 18.94
N ASN A 531 -20.50 8.21 18.53
CA ASN A 531 -19.88 9.17 19.45
C ASN A 531 -20.87 9.64 20.52
N ALA A 532 -22.16 9.81 20.16
CA ALA A 532 -23.19 10.19 21.10
C ALA A 532 -23.37 9.15 22.23
N GLU A 533 -23.45 7.87 21.88
CA GLU A 533 -23.57 6.76 22.84
C GLU A 533 -22.31 6.59 23.68
N ILE A 534 -21.11 6.65 23.07
CA ILE A 534 -19.83 6.64 23.82
C ILE A 534 -19.79 7.76 24.86
N ASN A 535 -20.10 8.99 24.46
CA ASN A 535 -20.14 10.13 25.37
C ASN A 535 -21.18 9.94 26.49
N ARG A 536 -22.34 9.35 26.17
CA ARG A 536 -23.37 9.02 27.16
C ARG A 536 -22.92 7.92 28.14
N ILE A 537 -22.21 6.89 27.67
CA ILE A 537 -21.64 5.82 28.52
C ILE A 537 -20.63 6.42 29.48
N ILE A 538 -19.66 7.19 28.98
CA ILE A 538 -18.63 7.86 29.78
C ILE A 538 -19.28 8.77 30.84
N ASN A 539 -20.28 9.57 30.46
CA ASN A 539 -20.96 10.49 31.38
C ASN A 539 -21.85 9.78 32.42
N LYS A 540 -22.50 8.66 32.07
CA LYS A 540 -23.34 7.88 33.01
C LYS A 540 -22.52 6.97 33.92
N LYS A 541 -21.38 6.44 33.46
CA LYS A 541 -20.55 5.43 34.14
C LYS A 541 -19.05 5.82 34.18
N PRO A 542 -18.66 7.02 34.66
CA PRO A 542 -17.26 7.47 34.59
C PRO A 542 -16.29 6.59 35.39
N GLU A 543 -16.74 5.97 36.49
CA GLU A 543 -15.90 5.10 37.33
C GLU A 543 -15.60 3.73 36.68
N SER A 544 -16.42 3.29 35.71
CA SER A 544 -16.22 2.04 34.96
C SER A 544 -15.92 2.27 33.47
N SER A 545 -15.57 3.49 33.09
CA SER A 545 -15.16 3.87 31.74
C SER A 545 -13.72 4.38 31.77
N ARG A 546 -12.80 3.66 31.12
CA ARG A 546 -11.40 4.06 30.98
C ARG A 546 -11.16 4.63 29.59
N THR A 547 -10.99 5.94 29.49
CA THR A 547 -10.66 6.63 28.23
C THR A 547 -9.18 6.97 28.15
N TRP A 548 -8.64 7.01 26.93
CA TRP A 548 -7.32 7.59 26.64
C TRP A 548 -7.26 8.05 25.18
N TYR A 549 -6.30 8.93 24.89
CA TYR A 549 -5.92 9.34 23.55
C TYR A 549 -4.50 8.80 23.28
N ASP A 550 -4.29 8.21 22.11
CA ASP A 550 -2.96 7.77 21.67
C ASP A 550 -2.41 8.75 20.64
N SER A 551 -1.27 9.38 20.96
CA SER A 551 -0.61 10.35 20.09
C SER A 551 0.13 9.75 18.89
N GLU A 552 0.43 8.45 18.90
CA GLU A 552 1.13 7.77 17.78
C GLU A 552 0.16 7.49 16.62
N VAL A 553 -1.10 7.17 16.93
CA VAL A 553 -2.17 6.94 15.95
C VAL A 553 -3.20 8.06 15.87
N ASP A 554 -3.11 9.08 16.74
CA ASP A 554 -3.98 10.28 16.82
C ASP A 554 -5.46 9.88 16.79
N ALA A 555 -5.83 9.03 17.75
CA ALA A 555 -7.17 8.46 17.92
C ALA A 555 -7.54 8.39 19.41
N ASP A 556 -8.84 8.44 19.68
CA ASP A 556 -9.40 8.26 21.02
C ASP A 556 -9.86 6.83 21.23
N PHE A 557 -9.87 6.40 22.49
CA PHE A 557 -10.24 5.06 22.91
C PHE A 557 -11.06 5.09 24.19
N VAL A 558 -11.96 4.13 24.32
CA VAL A 558 -12.68 3.84 25.56
C VAL A 558 -12.70 2.34 25.80
N VAL A 559 -12.54 1.94 27.06
CA VAL A 559 -12.97 0.63 27.56
C VAL A 559 -14.06 0.84 28.59
N TYR A 560 -15.20 0.17 28.42
CA TYR A 560 -16.34 0.21 29.34
C TYR A 560 -16.85 -1.21 29.65
N ASP A 561 -17.64 -1.34 30.72
CA ASP A 561 -18.24 -2.59 31.20
C ASP A 561 -17.26 -3.80 31.27
N SER A 562 -15.99 -3.49 31.57
CA SER A 562 -14.81 -4.38 31.67
C SER A 562 -14.18 -4.84 30.35
N THR A 563 -14.97 -5.22 29.35
CA THR A 563 -14.47 -5.86 28.11
C THR A 563 -14.81 -5.11 26.83
N GLU A 564 -15.68 -4.10 26.86
CA GLU A 564 -16.08 -3.40 25.64
C GLU A 564 -15.06 -2.33 25.29
N TRP A 565 -14.31 -2.55 24.21
CA TRP A 565 -13.32 -1.62 23.68
C TRP A 565 -13.87 -0.92 22.44
N ALA A 566 -13.63 0.38 22.30
CA ALA A 566 -13.95 1.13 21.10
C ALA A 566 -12.88 2.17 20.78
N SER A 567 -12.56 2.35 19.50
CA SER A 567 -11.69 3.43 19.01
C SER A 567 -12.45 4.36 18.07
N TYR A 568 -12.28 5.67 18.28
CA TYR A 568 -13.10 6.72 17.68
C TYR A 568 -12.32 8.04 17.53
N MET A 569 -12.97 9.08 17.03
CA MET A 569 -12.48 10.46 17.10
C MET A 569 -13.38 11.32 17.99
N SER A 570 -12.84 11.83 19.09
CA SER A 570 -13.45 12.94 19.83
C SER A 570 -13.44 14.24 19.02
N ASP A 571 -14.25 15.22 19.40
CA ASP A 571 -14.30 16.53 18.71
C ASP A 571 -12.93 17.24 18.70
N ASN A 572 -12.11 17.02 19.73
CA ASN A 572 -10.73 17.51 19.80
C ASN A 572 -9.85 16.85 18.71
N THR A 573 -9.95 15.54 18.54
CA THR A 573 -9.22 14.78 17.50
C THR A 573 -9.71 15.15 16.11
N LYS A 574 -11.03 15.27 15.88
CA LYS A 574 -11.59 15.81 14.63
C LYS A 574 -11.04 17.20 14.31
N GLN A 575 -10.99 18.10 15.29
CA GLN A 575 -10.48 19.45 15.13
C GLN A 575 -8.95 19.48 14.90
N SER A 576 -8.19 18.60 15.54
CA SER A 576 -6.76 18.36 15.30
C SER A 576 -6.52 17.92 13.85
N ARG A 577 -7.22 16.88 13.40
CA ARG A 577 -7.21 16.35 12.02
C ARG A 577 -7.54 17.45 11.01
N ALA A 578 -8.62 18.20 11.20
CA ALA A 578 -9.01 19.32 10.32
C ALA A 578 -7.91 20.39 10.19
N ASN A 579 -7.19 20.69 11.27
CA ASN A 579 -6.07 21.64 11.24
C ASN A 579 -4.83 21.06 10.53
N ARG A 580 -4.54 19.76 10.71
CA ARG A 580 -3.49 19.05 9.94
C ARG A 580 -3.81 19.09 8.44
N TRP A 581 -5.05 18.81 8.05
CA TRP A 581 -5.44 18.76 6.63
C TRP A 581 -5.39 20.12 5.95
N LYS A 582 -5.73 21.21 6.66
CA LYS A 582 -5.45 22.59 6.20
C LYS A 582 -3.95 22.82 5.92
N SER A 583 -3.07 22.35 6.80
CA SER A 583 -1.62 22.54 6.64
C SER A 583 -1.01 21.80 5.43
N PHE A 584 -1.68 20.74 4.96
CA PHE A 584 -1.31 19.99 3.76
C PHE A 584 -2.12 20.41 2.51
N ASN A 585 -2.83 21.55 2.54
CA ASN A 585 -3.64 22.04 1.43
C ASN A 585 -4.73 21.05 0.94
N PHE A 586 -5.28 20.23 1.83
CA PHE A 586 -6.45 19.41 1.51
C PHE A 586 -7.72 20.25 1.37
N ALA A 587 -8.66 19.79 0.55
CA ALA A 587 -9.91 20.48 0.28
C ALA A 587 -10.75 20.69 1.54
N GLY A 588 -10.79 19.71 2.45
CA GLY A 588 -11.71 19.73 3.57
C GLY A 588 -11.64 18.52 4.50
N ILE A 589 -12.62 18.43 5.39
CA ILE A 589 -13.00 17.20 6.11
C ILE A 589 -14.40 16.72 5.71
N ILE A 590 -14.61 15.41 5.79
CA ILE A 590 -15.92 14.75 5.65
C ILE A 590 -16.22 13.98 6.93
N ASP A 591 -17.37 14.26 7.55
CA ASP A 591 -17.83 13.56 8.75
C ASP A 591 -18.92 12.52 8.40
N TRP A 592 -18.63 11.25 8.64
CA TRP A 592 -19.63 10.18 8.66
C TRP A 592 -20.01 9.87 10.12
N ALA A 593 -21.21 10.18 10.61
CA ALA A 593 -22.31 10.95 10.02
C ALA A 593 -22.87 11.96 11.04
N LEU A 594 -23.59 12.98 10.57
CA LEU A 594 -24.01 14.15 11.37
C LEU A 594 -24.91 13.79 12.56
N ASP A 595 -25.81 12.85 12.33
CA ASP A 595 -26.81 12.37 13.28
C ASP A 595 -26.24 11.45 14.37
N LEU A 596 -24.95 11.10 14.31
CA LEU A 596 -24.26 10.23 15.28
C LEU A 596 -23.41 11.00 16.32
N GLN A 597 -23.27 12.32 16.17
CA GLN A 597 -22.38 13.15 16.99
C GLN A 597 -22.85 13.29 18.43
N HIS A 598 -24.10 13.73 18.59
CA HIS A 598 -24.73 14.06 19.87
C HIS A 598 -26.24 13.78 19.80
N PHE A 599 -26.88 13.65 20.95
CA PHE A 599 -28.34 13.63 21.05
C PHE A 599 -28.91 15.04 20.85
N TYR A 600 -30.03 15.15 20.13
CA TYR A 600 -30.69 16.41 19.80
C TYR A 600 -31.96 16.60 20.63
N GLU A 601 -32.34 17.84 20.96
CA GLU A 601 -33.54 18.13 21.77
C GLU A 601 -34.85 17.62 21.14
N ASP A 602 -34.85 17.44 19.80
CA ASP A 602 -35.98 16.95 19.03
C ASP A 602 -36.14 15.41 19.06
N ASP A 603 -35.30 14.67 19.82
CA ASP A 603 -35.14 13.19 19.77
C ASP A 603 -36.32 12.35 20.26
N GLY A 604 -37.32 12.93 20.93
CA GLY A 604 -38.52 12.23 21.40
C GLY A 604 -38.31 11.21 22.55
N GLY A 605 -37.15 10.58 22.64
CA GLY A 605 -36.70 9.81 23.79
C GLY A 605 -36.22 10.74 24.91
N GLY A 606 -36.96 10.77 26.02
CA GLY A 606 -36.72 11.68 27.14
C GLY A 606 -35.46 11.39 27.97
N GLY A 607 -34.29 11.60 27.40
CA GLY A 607 -33.02 11.76 28.12
C GLY A 607 -32.60 13.22 28.12
N ASP A 608 -32.30 13.78 29.29
CA ASP A 608 -31.91 15.18 29.43
C ASP A 608 -30.71 15.52 28.51
N PRO A 609 -30.74 16.65 27.77
CA PRO A 609 -29.59 17.09 27.01
C PRO A 609 -28.44 17.46 27.96
N PRO A 610 -27.19 17.08 27.67
CA PRO A 610 -26.04 17.58 28.44
C PRO A 610 -25.96 19.10 28.25
N SER A 611 -25.98 19.85 29.36
CA SER A 611 -26.10 21.31 29.30
C SER A 611 -24.87 21.97 28.65
N SER A 612 -25.12 22.62 27.51
CA SER A 612 -24.39 23.79 26.98
C SER A 612 -22.86 23.78 27.05
N SER A 613 -22.23 23.60 25.88
CA SER A 613 -21.06 24.34 25.41
C SER A 613 -19.89 24.56 26.40
N SER A 614 -18.83 23.77 26.25
CA SER A 614 -17.47 24.13 26.70
C SER A 614 -16.86 25.24 25.83
N THR A 615 -17.43 26.45 25.88
CA THR A 615 -16.77 27.64 25.32
C THR A 615 -15.54 27.96 26.17
N THR A 616 -14.36 27.68 25.64
CA THR A 616 -13.08 28.07 26.26
C THR A 616 -13.00 29.60 26.38
N GLY A 617 -12.68 30.07 27.58
CA GLY A 617 -12.78 31.47 27.93
C GLY A 617 -11.78 32.39 27.21
N SER A 618 -12.27 33.53 26.73
CA SER A 618 -11.47 34.74 26.53
C SER A 618 -12.16 35.90 27.25
N SER A 619 -11.37 36.73 27.92
CA SER A 619 -11.83 37.51 29.07
C SER A 619 -12.12 38.99 28.78
N SER A 620 -13.31 39.42 29.26
CA SER A 620 -13.66 40.78 29.69
C SER A 620 -13.84 41.92 28.66
N PRO A 621 -14.55 43.03 29.02
CA PRO A 621 -15.43 43.23 30.17
C PRO A 621 -16.83 43.85 29.87
N SER A 622 -17.82 43.39 30.64
CA SER A 622 -19.02 44.11 31.14
C SER A 622 -19.68 45.26 30.36
N THR A 623 -20.97 45.08 30.06
CA THR A 623 -21.98 46.15 30.27
C THR A 623 -23.30 45.56 30.78
N THR A 624 -23.88 46.17 31.81
CA THR A 624 -25.14 45.76 32.45
C THR A 624 -26.36 46.38 31.79
N SER A 625 -27.42 45.60 31.54
CA SER A 625 -28.80 46.09 31.72
C SER A 625 -29.77 44.95 32.09
N SER A 626 -30.64 45.25 33.05
CA SER A 626 -31.66 44.38 33.62
C SER A 626 -32.93 44.30 32.78
N GLY A 627 -33.65 43.16 32.83
CA GLY A 627 -34.97 43.02 32.21
C GLY A 627 -35.73 41.77 32.66
N SER A 628 -36.26 41.76 33.89
CA SER A 628 -37.05 40.65 34.42
C SER A 628 -38.51 40.70 33.97
N TYR A 629 -39.06 39.60 33.44
CA TYR A 629 -40.50 39.35 33.45
C TYR A 629 -40.84 37.89 33.75
N THR A 630 -41.74 37.72 34.71
CA THR A 630 -42.27 36.43 35.19
C THR A 630 -43.74 36.28 34.81
N SER A 631 -44.15 35.12 34.31
CA SER A 631 -45.51 34.61 34.52
C SER A 631 -45.62 33.12 34.17
N GLY A 632 -45.98 32.32 35.17
CA GLY A 632 -46.38 30.91 35.03
C GLY A 632 -47.86 30.72 34.62
N PRO A 633 -48.39 29.50 34.72
CA PRO A 633 -49.28 28.94 33.69
C PRO A 633 -50.74 28.76 34.12
N PRO A 634 -51.60 28.24 33.24
CA PRO A 634 -52.77 27.47 33.61
C PRO A 634 -52.66 25.98 33.24
N THR A 635 -53.07 25.12 34.16
CA THR A 635 -53.23 23.67 34.00
C THR A 635 -54.60 23.29 33.44
N THR A 636 -54.67 22.27 32.59
CA THR A 636 -55.93 21.49 32.38
C THR A 636 -55.64 20.00 32.27
N SER A 637 -56.36 19.20 33.06
CA SER A 637 -56.30 17.74 33.10
C SER A 637 -57.32 17.08 32.16
N SER A 638 -56.96 15.96 31.53
CA SER A 638 -57.95 15.02 30.99
C SER A 638 -57.43 13.58 31.06
N ASN A 639 -58.11 12.74 31.86
CA ASN A 639 -57.96 11.28 31.80
C ASN A 639 -58.59 10.75 30.51
N SER A 640 -57.95 9.77 29.87
CA SER A 640 -58.61 8.82 28.96
C SER A 640 -57.87 7.49 29.01
N SER A 641 -58.62 6.39 29.02
CA SER A 641 -58.08 5.04 29.27
C SER A 641 -58.23 4.14 28.04
N THR A 642 -57.13 3.55 27.58
CA THR A 642 -57.05 2.35 26.70
C THR A 642 -57.67 2.46 25.28
N PRO A 643 -57.38 1.56 24.32
CA PRO A 643 -56.55 0.34 24.38
C PRO A 643 -55.33 0.33 23.42
N GLY A 644 -54.37 -0.58 23.69
CA GLY A 644 -53.24 -0.83 22.80
C GLY A 644 -53.55 -1.85 21.68
N PRO A 645 -53.00 -1.67 20.46
CA PRO A 645 -53.03 -2.65 19.37
C PRO A 645 -51.61 -3.29 19.18
N PRO A 646 -51.40 -4.27 18.28
CA PRO A 646 -51.23 -5.65 18.70
C PRO A 646 -49.79 -6.18 18.57
N THR A 647 -49.45 -7.19 19.37
CA THR A 647 -48.24 -8.00 19.17
C THR A 647 -48.36 -8.85 17.90
N THR A 648 -47.66 -8.46 16.83
CA THR A 648 -47.37 -9.34 15.68
C THR A 648 -45.97 -9.93 15.83
N SER A 649 -45.90 -11.11 16.45
CA SER A 649 -44.71 -11.96 16.43
C SER A 649 -44.57 -12.60 15.04
N SER A 650 -43.76 -12.01 14.16
CA SER A 650 -43.32 -12.64 12.91
C SER A 650 -41.94 -13.26 13.10
N SER A 651 -41.91 -14.49 13.60
CA SER A 651 -40.75 -15.37 13.49
C SER A 651 -40.48 -15.68 12.02
N LEU A 652 -39.43 -15.08 11.43
CA LEU A 652 -38.88 -15.56 10.16
C LEU A 652 -37.80 -16.60 10.46
N ASP A 653 -38.23 -17.84 10.29
CA ASP A 653 -37.41 -19.05 10.32
C ASP A 653 -36.40 -19.03 9.17
N SER A 654 -35.13 -18.75 9.48
CA SER A 654 -34.02 -18.80 8.53
C SER A 654 -33.55 -20.23 8.32
N SER A 655 -34.38 -21.02 7.61
CA SER A 655 -34.08 -22.41 7.24
C SER A 655 -33.96 -22.55 5.72
N ALA A 656 -32.75 -22.36 5.18
CA ALA A 656 -32.37 -22.72 3.81
C ALA A 656 -30.95 -23.36 3.79
N PRO A 657 -30.65 -24.29 2.86
CA PRO A 657 -29.62 -25.32 3.09
C PRO A 657 -28.19 -24.87 2.74
N PRO A 658 -27.15 -25.62 3.20
CA PRO A 658 -25.76 -25.23 2.98
C PRO A 658 -25.34 -25.42 1.52
N THR A 659 -25.02 -24.32 0.84
CA THR A 659 -24.34 -24.35 -0.46
C THR A 659 -22.83 -24.46 -0.28
N THR A 660 -22.29 -25.48 -0.93
CA THR A 660 -20.90 -25.93 -0.90
C THR A 660 -19.86 -24.84 -1.20
N SER A 661 -18.96 -24.63 -0.23
CA SER A 661 -17.50 -24.47 -0.43
C SER A 661 -17.00 -24.19 -1.85
N SER A 662 -16.60 -22.94 -2.12
CA SER A 662 -15.52 -22.62 -3.03
C SER A 662 -14.61 -21.55 -2.41
N SER A 663 -13.33 -21.86 -2.28
CA SER A 663 -12.33 -20.94 -1.71
C SER A 663 -12.08 -19.76 -2.66
N PRO A 664 -11.86 -18.53 -2.16
CA PRO A 664 -11.24 -17.48 -2.95
C PRO A 664 -9.78 -17.83 -3.22
N GLU A 665 -9.32 -17.70 -4.47
CA GLU A 665 -7.89 -17.81 -4.80
C GLU A 665 -7.13 -16.60 -4.24
N SER A 666 -6.55 -16.75 -3.06
CA SER A 666 -5.54 -15.83 -2.54
C SER A 666 -4.18 -16.16 -3.16
N SER A 667 -3.70 -15.31 -4.06
CA SER A 667 -2.33 -15.35 -4.58
C SER A 667 -1.36 -14.60 -3.64
N GLY A 668 -1.19 -15.14 -2.43
CA GLY A 668 -0.13 -14.74 -1.51
C GLY A 668 1.26 -15.17 -2.01
N PRO A 669 2.34 -14.45 -1.63
CA PRO A 669 3.70 -14.81 -2.02
C PRO A 669 4.15 -16.10 -1.30
N PRO A 670 4.90 -17.00 -1.97
CA PRO A 670 5.36 -18.24 -1.33
C PRO A 670 6.48 -17.95 -0.31
N THR A 671 6.24 -18.31 0.94
CA THR A 671 7.27 -18.31 1.98
C THR A 671 8.35 -19.35 1.67
N THR A 672 9.61 -18.96 1.81
CA THR A 672 10.77 -19.83 1.58
C THR A 672 10.91 -20.86 2.71
N SER A 673 10.66 -22.14 2.41
CA SER A 673 11.20 -23.25 3.20
C SER A 673 12.43 -23.84 2.51
N SER A 674 13.44 -24.17 3.29
CA SER A 674 14.71 -24.72 2.80
C SER A 674 14.55 -26.15 2.29
N GLY A 675 14.48 -26.34 0.97
CA GLY A 675 14.39 -27.64 0.32
C GLY A 675 15.72 -28.09 -0.28
N SER A 676 16.24 -29.24 0.18
CA SER A 676 17.41 -29.90 -0.40
C SER A 676 17.09 -30.49 -1.78
N TYR A 677 17.95 -30.24 -2.77
CA TYR A 677 17.77 -30.73 -4.14
C TYR A 677 18.30 -32.16 -4.34
N THR A 678 17.52 -32.99 -5.04
CA THR A 678 18.03 -34.15 -5.81
C THR A 678 17.43 -34.12 -7.22
N SER A 679 18.31 -34.11 -8.22
CA SER A 679 18.00 -34.16 -9.65
C SER A 679 17.57 -35.56 -10.09
N ASP A 680 16.69 -35.67 -11.10
CA ASP A 680 17.05 -36.46 -12.29
C ASP A 680 16.20 -36.17 -13.56
N GLN A 681 16.79 -36.56 -14.70
CA GLN A 681 16.45 -36.17 -16.09
C GLN A 681 15.31 -37.00 -16.74
N PRO A 682 14.73 -36.55 -17.88
CA PRO A 682 13.53 -37.13 -18.47
C PRO A 682 13.80 -38.20 -19.53
N THR A 683 12.83 -39.10 -19.74
CA THR A 683 12.77 -40.01 -20.91
C THR A 683 11.38 -40.05 -21.55
N THR A 684 11.33 -40.39 -22.85
CA THR A 684 10.21 -40.14 -23.75
C THR A 684 9.31 -41.35 -24.04
N SER A 685 8.01 -41.07 -24.22
CA SER A 685 7.02 -41.78 -25.06
C SER A 685 6.78 -43.30 -24.89
N SER A 686 5.53 -43.71 -24.60
CA SER A 686 4.60 -44.24 -25.62
C SER A 686 3.32 -44.91 -25.05
N GLY A 687 2.19 -44.75 -25.75
CA GLY A 687 1.24 -45.82 -26.06
C GLY A 687 0.40 -46.53 -24.98
N THR A 688 -0.84 -46.05 -24.81
CA THR A 688 -2.14 -46.82 -24.84
C THR A 688 -2.48 -47.97 -23.88
N ASP A 689 -3.79 -48.03 -23.59
CA ASP A 689 -4.62 -49.16 -23.13
C ASP A 689 -4.74 -49.52 -21.62
N SER A 690 -5.77 -48.92 -21.01
CA SER A 690 -6.96 -49.61 -20.46
C SER A 690 -6.82 -50.98 -19.76
N ILE A 691 -7.16 -51.05 -18.46
CA ILE A 691 -8.29 -51.85 -17.89
C ILE A 691 -8.24 -51.93 -16.33
N THR A 692 -9.32 -51.43 -15.72
CA THR A 692 -10.10 -51.94 -14.56
C THR A 692 -9.43 -52.68 -13.37
N ILE A 693 -9.44 -51.99 -12.22
CA ILE A 693 -9.87 -52.42 -10.85
C ILE A 693 -9.56 -53.87 -10.41
N SER A 694 -8.79 -54.00 -9.31
CA SER A 694 -9.22 -54.76 -8.11
C SER A 694 -8.43 -54.38 -6.85
N THR A 695 -9.17 -54.17 -5.76
CA THR A 695 -8.67 -53.87 -4.41
C THR A 695 -8.25 -55.11 -3.65
N THR A 696 -7.19 -55.03 -2.83
CA THR A 696 -7.08 -55.87 -1.63
C THR A 696 -6.40 -55.16 -0.47
N SER A 697 -6.97 -55.31 0.72
CA SER A 697 -6.56 -54.66 1.96
C SER A 697 -5.38 -55.37 2.65
N GLY A 698 -4.55 -54.62 3.38
CA GLY A 698 -3.48 -55.18 4.22
C GLY A 698 -3.22 -54.31 5.46
N SER A 699 -3.64 -54.81 6.63
CA SER A 699 -3.45 -54.14 7.93
C SER A 699 -2.00 -54.28 8.43
N LEU A 700 -1.49 -53.29 9.15
CA LEU A 700 -0.17 -53.33 9.82
C LEU A 700 -0.32 -53.29 11.34
N THR A 701 0.31 -54.26 12.00
CA THR A 701 0.32 -54.41 13.46
C THR A 701 1.71 -54.14 14.07
N SER A 702 1.75 -53.20 15.01
CA SER A 702 2.55 -53.19 16.26
C SER A 702 4.07 -53.46 16.25
N GLY A 703 4.84 -52.40 16.54
CA GLY A 703 5.86 -52.38 17.62
C GLY A 703 7.32 -52.74 17.27
N PRO A 704 8.25 -52.64 18.26
CA PRO A 704 8.43 -51.45 19.11
C PRO A 704 9.92 -51.08 19.40
N SER A 705 10.12 -49.88 19.98
CA SER A 705 11.18 -49.50 20.94
C SER A 705 12.67 -49.75 20.68
N THR A 706 13.46 -48.68 20.78
CA THR A 706 14.66 -48.66 21.65
C THR A 706 14.96 -47.26 22.19
N THR A 707 15.23 -47.17 23.49
CA THR A 707 15.67 -45.97 24.20
C THR A 707 17.19 -46.00 24.42
N SER A 708 17.83 -44.84 24.48
CA SER A 708 19.03 -44.66 25.31
C SER A 708 19.09 -43.21 25.81
N SER A 709 19.69 -43.02 26.99
CA SER A 709 19.52 -41.84 27.83
C SER A 709 20.84 -41.38 28.46
N GLY A 710 20.99 -40.08 28.64
CA GLY A 710 21.97 -39.44 29.52
C GLY A 710 21.95 -37.93 29.28
N SER A 711 21.46 -37.08 30.19
CA SER A 711 22.04 -36.71 31.50
C SER A 711 23.39 -35.99 31.36
N ASP A 712 23.70 -34.88 32.02
CA ASP A 712 22.95 -33.86 32.78
C ASP A 712 23.99 -32.79 33.19
N SER A 713 23.61 -31.53 33.46
CA SER A 713 24.29 -30.59 34.40
C SER A 713 24.02 -29.11 34.12
N SER A 714 24.16 -28.30 35.17
CA SER A 714 23.57 -26.97 35.33
C SER A 714 24.56 -25.95 35.92
N GLY A 715 24.36 -24.64 35.67
CA GLY A 715 25.14 -23.57 36.31
C GLY A 715 25.07 -22.18 35.63
N PRO A 716 24.50 -21.14 36.29
CA PRO A 716 24.46 -19.74 35.82
C PRO A 716 25.37 -18.80 36.69
N PRO A 717 25.18 -17.46 36.76
CA PRO A 717 25.66 -16.43 35.81
C PRO A 717 26.52 -15.31 36.46
N THR A 718 27.19 -14.45 35.67
CA THR A 718 27.83 -13.17 36.13
C THR A 718 28.02 -12.17 34.97
N THR A 719 27.31 -11.04 34.90
CA THR A 719 27.61 -9.65 35.39
C THR A 719 28.36 -8.69 34.44
N SER A 720 27.60 -7.67 34.00
CA SER A 720 27.95 -6.23 33.86
C SER A 720 29.11 -5.73 32.96
N SER A 721 28.75 -4.87 32.00
CA SER A 721 29.43 -3.59 31.73
C SER A 721 28.43 -2.54 31.21
N SER A 722 28.71 -1.26 31.49
CA SER A 722 27.81 -0.11 31.28
C SER A 722 28.38 0.91 30.27
N LEU A 723 27.59 1.96 29.97
CA LEU A 723 27.93 3.16 29.18
C LEU A 723 27.90 2.95 27.64
N SER A 724 27.41 3.88 26.80
CA SER A 724 27.06 5.29 27.01
C SER A 724 25.76 5.69 26.28
N ALA A 725 25.02 6.65 26.84
CA ALA A 725 24.04 7.42 26.08
C ALA A 725 24.73 8.52 25.26
N MET A 726 24.23 8.82 24.06
CA MET A 726 24.55 10.05 23.35
C MET A 726 23.26 10.74 22.88
N SER A 727 23.10 11.99 23.32
CA SER A 727 22.03 12.89 22.91
C SER A 727 22.52 13.79 21.79
N SER A 728 21.71 13.98 20.76
CA SER A 728 21.85 15.10 19.82
C SER A 728 20.46 15.63 19.42
N LYS A 729 20.19 16.88 19.83
CA LYS A 729 19.06 17.69 19.36
C LYS A 729 19.33 18.24 17.95
N PRO A 730 18.30 18.70 17.22
CA PRO A 730 18.40 19.03 15.80
C PRO A 730 18.98 20.42 15.54
N ALA A 731 19.32 20.69 14.26
CA ALA A 731 19.63 22.02 13.78
C ALA A 731 19.05 22.25 12.36
N LEU A 732 18.20 23.30 12.28
CA LEU A 732 17.81 24.11 11.11
C LEU A 732 17.13 23.41 9.92
#